data_AF-A0AAU0LQ20-F1
#
_entry.id   AF-A0AAU0LQ20-F1
#
_cell.length_a   1.000
_cell.length_b   1.000
_cell.length_c   1.000
_cell.angle_alpha   90.00
_cell.angle_beta   90.00
_cell.angle_gamma   90.00
#
_symmetry.space_group_name_H-M   'P 1'
#
loop_
_entity.id
_entity.type
_entity.pdbx_description
1 polymer ?
#
loop_
_entity_poly.entity_id
_entity_poly.type
_entity_poly.pdbx_seq_one_letter_code
_entity_poly.pdbx_strand_id
1 'polypeptide(L)'
;MSDAPEVSPASAKNPEQHPLDVLTGGAFSAETSGDRASRIRDWLATQPSVEQLQDVLKELSARDKSAARAVRERLDEIRRTKDQEKIAVEWAEKAQALLVASPFNAADAIAWQRDAAKAGAPLSREPLSQYKAQLAERVKAIEELQHRVQVQREVAVLLAQRIEVLSTKPWRDAQAVLDNLRADVARWQEQAGELTGDANWASVDGRFPPQLEAASAQLILVWDAFQSALALTEAAAADEAAPLPTVPVWADELRVARGLPPEAAAAEPSKPAPAGRSAAQPKAKTSPEQVAAASAALTQALEQLQAETAAGESKAGSAAVQAVRAAIKAHGRLVDDALVTKVHEALLAAGEAEGWPRQNADKLREELVAKAEALLNRPEGQALGGRKIQESLRSLREQWKLADQGSAANHALWKKFDEACNAAHKVVESWHDKLRTETTQSKAQRLALIEEIKAWAAQQAASEDLKGAARALRQFAERWRESGHIGEKLFAELQPQFKQAMALAEAPLHAAQKASLQRRHAMIDEATALGAAPSLRIDAVKALQQRWQAEAQAVPLDRKHEQKLWDAFRKPLDEAFNRKGSERGSRAAAVQLSDHDRRVLEASQAVEAANTSGDVQQIRAAVEALEQALRGRADASVNAAQPEQAPVAAAGSEESQAKPAPVRPVVAVRGDDRPGMKKEEGGARAARPGDRRDGGRGRDGRDGRDNRDNGRFGREPREERGPRLADPAFRAQREAMEHAQDALRKLAAQAHGEALTQLMAAWESRDATQIPAAQQLGGRVSAQVRSAWSQALAQAPKGDAGEALLRLEMAADVPTPAEHLSARRALQLQLLTRRNDPAPQETWGSDAARVLASARDDATARRLQNVLKQLLRK
;
A
#
# COMPACT_ATOMS: atom_id res chain seq x y z
N MET A 1 -80.54 36.92 34.56
CA MET A 1 -80.15 35.78 33.69
C MET A 1 -78.64 35.71 33.69
N SER A 2 -77.98 34.64 34.13
CA SER A 2 -78.47 33.41 34.79
C SER A 2 -77.35 32.83 35.66
N ASP A 3 -77.70 31.91 36.55
CA ASP A 3 -76.83 31.36 37.61
C ASP A 3 -75.59 30.54 37.18
N ALA A 4 -74.63 30.54 38.11
CA ALA A 4 -73.73 29.44 38.49
C ALA A 4 -72.56 29.00 37.56
N PRO A 5 -71.52 28.30 38.10
CA PRO A 5 -71.15 28.09 39.52
C PRO A 5 -69.69 28.44 39.88
N GLU A 6 -69.40 28.52 41.18
CA GLU A 6 -68.06 28.29 41.72
C GLU A 6 -67.60 26.84 41.46
N VAL A 7 -66.33 26.63 41.11
CA VAL A 7 -65.73 25.28 41.11
C VAL A 7 -64.33 25.35 41.70
N SER A 8 -64.14 24.69 42.86
CA SER A 8 -62.84 24.55 43.50
C SER A 8 -61.88 23.72 42.64
N PRO A 9 -60.59 24.12 42.50
CA PRO A 9 -59.57 23.16 42.08
C PRO A 9 -59.41 22.13 43.20
N ALA A 10 -59.70 20.87 42.89
CA ALA A 10 -59.55 19.76 43.84
C ALA A 10 -58.10 19.62 44.32
N SER A 11 -57.91 19.14 45.55
CA SER A 11 -56.58 18.77 46.06
C SER A 11 -55.87 17.88 45.04
N ALA A 12 -54.68 18.32 44.63
CA ALA A 12 -53.81 17.50 43.80
C ALA A 12 -53.56 16.17 44.53
N LYS A 13 -53.89 15.05 43.87
CA LYS A 13 -53.44 13.75 44.35
C LYS A 13 -51.91 13.78 44.36
N ASN A 14 -51.30 13.55 45.52
CA ASN A 14 -49.87 13.31 45.59
C ASN A 14 -49.51 12.26 44.53
N PRO A 15 -48.62 12.56 43.57
CA PRO A 15 -48.00 11.49 42.81
C PRO A 15 -47.26 10.59 43.80
N GLU A 16 -47.44 9.28 43.68
CA GLU A 16 -46.68 8.33 44.50
C GLU A 16 -45.19 8.61 44.30
N GLN A 17 -44.49 8.95 45.41
CA GLN A 17 -43.07 9.27 45.36
C GLN A 17 -42.31 8.09 44.75
N HIS A 18 -41.52 8.35 43.72
CA HIS A 18 -40.75 7.30 43.07
C HIS A 18 -39.74 6.72 44.08
N PRO A 19 -39.48 5.40 44.10
CA PRO A 19 -38.51 4.83 45.06
C PRO A 19 -37.11 5.46 44.95
N LEU A 20 -36.74 5.98 43.77
CA LEU A 20 -35.48 6.69 43.54
C LEU A 20 -35.52 8.19 43.88
N ASP A 21 -36.67 8.78 44.26
CA ASP A 21 -36.75 10.19 44.67
C ASP A 21 -36.06 10.45 46.00
N VAL A 22 -36.05 9.47 46.91
CA VAL A 22 -35.33 9.52 48.19
C VAL A 22 -33.82 9.71 47.96
N LEU A 23 -33.28 9.10 46.89
CA LEU A 23 -31.87 9.23 46.52
C LEU A 23 -31.61 10.50 45.72
N THR A 24 -32.50 10.85 44.77
CA THR A 24 -32.28 11.92 43.78
C THR A 24 -32.87 13.28 44.19
N GLY A 25 -33.30 13.45 45.44
CA GLY A 25 -33.86 14.71 45.94
C GLY A 25 -35.19 15.11 45.28
N GLY A 26 -36.01 14.14 44.87
CA GLY A 26 -37.29 14.40 44.19
C GLY A 26 -37.20 14.66 42.68
N ALA A 27 -36.19 14.10 41.98
CA ALA A 27 -36.02 14.33 40.55
C ALA A 27 -37.12 13.68 39.68
N PHE A 28 -37.60 12.49 40.05
CA PHE A 28 -38.68 11.80 39.33
C PHE A 28 -40.05 12.39 39.64
N SER A 29 -40.28 12.87 40.88
CA SER A 29 -41.45 13.66 41.27
C SER A 29 -41.40 15.14 40.82
N ALA A 30 -40.34 15.58 40.14
CA ALA A 30 -40.23 16.96 39.65
C ALA A 30 -41.25 17.25 38.53
N GLU A 31 -42.01 18.33 38.67
CA GLU A 31 -43.04 18.75 37.71
C GLU A 31 -42.45 19.27 36.39
N THR A 32 -41.30 19.97 36.43
CA THR A 32 -40.62 20.47 35.23
C THR A 32 -39.33 19.71 34.93
N SER A 33 -38.95 19.64 33.66
CA SER A 33 -37.65 19.09 33.23
C SER A 33 -36.46 19.93 33.72
N GLY A 34 -36.66 21.24 33.96
CA GLY A 34 -35.64 22.12 34.52
C GLY A 34 -35.30 21.76 35.97
N ASP A 35 -36.32 21.60 36.82
CA ASP A 35 -36.16 21.21 38.22
C ASP A 35 -35.57 19.80 38.33
N ARG A 36 -36.03 18.88 37.46
CA ARG A 36 -35.48 17.53 37.33
C ARG A 36 -33.99 17.55 37.00
N ALA A 37 -33.58 18.35 36.01
CA ALA A 37 -32.17 18.49 35.64
C ALA A 37 -31.34 19.20 36.71
N SER A 38 -31.92 20.08 37.54
CA SER A 38 -31.21 20.65 38.69
C SER A 38 -30.99 19.58 39.77
N ARG A 39 -32.06 18.93 40.24
CA ARG A 39 -31.99 17.88 41.28
C ARG A 39 -31.04 16.74 40.90
N ILE A 40 -31.01 16.34 39.62
CA ILE A 40 -30.04 15.37 39.12
C ILE A 40 -28.60 15.90 39.18
N ARG A 41 -28.33 17.18 38.86
CA ARG A 41 -26.97 17.74 39.02
C ARG A 41 -26.54 17.82 40.48
N ASP A 42 -27.45 18.25 41.36
CA ASP A 42 -27.21 18.34 42.80
C ASP A 42 -26.93 16.95 43.40
N TRP A 43 -27.70 15.93 42.96
CA TRP A 43 -27.45 14.53 43.29
C TRP A 43 -26.12 14.00 42.71
N LEU A 44 -25.79 14.29 41.45
CA LEU A 44 -24.52 13.85 40.85
C LEU A 44 -23.30 14.44 41.58
N ALA A 45 -23.44 15.61 42.22
CA ALA A 45 -22.40 16.22 43.04
C ALA A 45 -22.11 15.44 44.35
N THR A 46 -23.06 14.63 44.85
CA THR A 46 -22.83 13.75 46.02
C THR A 46 -22.01 12.49 45.70
N GLN A 47 -21.60 12.32 44.44
CA GLN A 47 -20.83 11.19 43.93
C GLN A 47 -21.50 9.81 44.17
N PRO A 48 -22.73 9.60 43.66
CA PRO A 48 -23.45 8.34 43.79
C PRO A 48 -22.72 7.15 43.16
N SER A 49 -23.04 5.94 43.64
CA SER A 49 -22.40 4.71 43.18
C SER A 49 -22.72 4.38 41.72
N VAL A 50 -21.90 3.54 41.08
CA VAL A 50 -22.10 3.12 39.68
C VAL A 50 -23.45 2.38 39.51
N GLU A 51 -23.88 1.62 40.51
CA GLU A 51 -25.16 0.92 40.53
C GLU A 51 -26.32 1.92 40.60
N GLN A 52 -26.27 2.87 41.54
CA GLN A 52 -27.27 3.94 41.68
C GLN A 52 -27.37 4.80 40.40
N LEU A 53 -26.23 5.09 39.75
CA LEU A 53 -26.19 5.79 38.47
C LEU A 53 -26.85 4.97 37.34
N GLN A 54 -26.69 3.65 37.32
CA GLN A 54 -27.31 2.76 36.33
C GLN A 54 -28.82 2.66 36.54
N ASP A 55 -29.28 2.49 37.78
CA ASP A 55 -30.71 2.41 38.11
C ASP A 55 -31.43 3.73 37.81
N VAL A 56 -30.85 4.86 38.22
CA VAL A 56 -31.39 6.18 37.88
C VAL A 56 -31.36 6.40 36.37
N LEU A 57 -30.28 6.04 35.65
CA LEU A 57 -30.24 6.18 34.19
C LEU A 57 -31.33 5.35 33.50
N LYS A 58 -31.56 4.11 33.94
CA LYS A 58 -32.57 3.20 33.39
C LYS A 58 -33.96 3.85 33.47
N GLU A 59 -34.41 4.22 34.66
CA GLU A 59 -35.73 4.80 34.88
C GLU A 59 -35.88 6.22 34.30
N LEU A 60 -34.81 7.03 34.33
CA LEU A 60 -34.84 8.40 33.85
C LEU A 60 -34.79 8.48 32.31
N SER A 61 -34.18 7.49 31.63
CA SER A 61 -34.03 7.48 30.17
C SER A 61 -35.36 7.47 29.39
N ALA A 62 -36.39 6.85 29.97
CA ALA A 62 -37.74 6.84 29.41
C ALA A 62 -38.54 8.13 29.71
N ARG A 63 -38.23 8.80 30.83
CA ARG A 63 -38.97 9.98 31.33
C ARG A 63 -38.39 11.33 30.86
N ASP A 64 -37.07 11.49 30.86
CA ASP A 64 -36.41 12.74 30.47
C ASP A 64 -35.01 12.47 29.90
N LYS A 65 -34.89 12.59 28.57
CA LYS A 65 -33.63 12.38 27.84
C LYS A 65 -32.55 13.41 28.19
N SER A 66 -32.93 14.60 28.65
CA SER A 66 -31.99 15.69 28.98
C SER A 66 -31.38 15.47 30.36
N ALA A 67 -32.19 15.14 31.37
CA ALA A 67 -31.69 14.79 32.70
C ALA A 67 -30.91 13.46 32.68
N ALA A 68 -31.40 12.46 31.93
CA ALA A 68 -30.68 11.19 31.72
C ALA A 68 -29.33 11.36 31.01
N ARG A 69 -29.13 12.45 30.25
CA ARG A 69 -27.84 12.74 29.60
C ARG A 69 -26.75 13.06 30.63
N ALA A 70 -27.04 13.84 31.67
CA ALA A 70 -26.06 14.17 32.71
C ALA A 70 -25.61 12.91 33.48
N VAL A 71 -26.54 12.00 33.78
CA VAL A 71 -26.23 10.71 34.43
C VAL A 71 -25.37 9.81 33.52
N ARG A 72 -25.67 9.78 32.21
CA ARG A 72 -24.86 9.05 31.23
C ARG A 72 -23.46 9.64 31.08
N GLU A 73 -23.34 10.96 30.98
CA GLU A 73 -22.04 11.65 30.89
C GLU A 73 -21.20 11.38 32.15
N ARG A 74 -21.81 11.29 33.35
CA ARG A 74 -21.10 10.86 34.57
C ARG A 74 -20.63 9.40 34.52
N LEU A 75 -21.45 8.47 34.03
CA LEU A 75 -21.07 7.06 33.86
C LEU A 75 -19.95 6.87 32.82
N ASP A 76 -20.02 7.59 31.71
CA ASP A 76 -18.98 7.58 30.68
C ASP A 76 -17.66 8.15 31.21
N GLU A 77 -17.72 9.21 32.04
CA GLU A 77 -16.53 9.76 32.69
C GLU A 77 -15.91 8.77 33.69
N ILE A 78 -16.71 8.12 34.55
CA ILE A 78 -16.23 7.07 35.47
C ILE A 78 -15.61 5.89 34.70
N ARG A 79 -16.12 5.56 33.50
CA ARG A 79 -15.50 4.54 32.64
C ARG A 79 -14.14 5.01 32.11
N ARG A 80 -14.06 6.24 31.59
CA ARG A 80 -12.80 6.82 31.09
C ARG A 80 -11.73 6.93 32.17
N THR A 81 -12.07 7.33 33.40
CA THR A 81 -11.08 7.40 34.49
C THR A 81 -10.56 6.00 34.84
N LYS A 82 -11.44 5.00 34.94
CA LYS A 82 -11.02 3.60 35.17
C LYS A 82 -10.16 3.02 34.06
N ASP A 83 -10.42 3.38 32.81
CA ASP A 83 -9.59 2.94 31.68
C ASP A 83 -8.24 3.68 31.66
N GLN A 84 -8.21 4.97 32.00
CA GLN A 84 -6.97 5.73 32.23
C GLN A 84 -6.15 5.20 33.40
N GLU A 85 -6.78 4.73 34.48
CA GLU A 85 -6.13 4.11 35.64
C GLU A 85 -5.43 2.80 35.25
N LYS A 86 -6.08 1.92 34.49
CA LYS A 86 -5.44 0.69 33.97
C LYS A 86 -4.23 1.02 33.10
N ILE A 87 -4.40 1.94 32.16
CA ILE A 87 -3.33 2.41 31.27
C ILE A 87 -2.19 3.02 32.11
N ALA A 88 -2.50 3.75 33.19
CA ALA A 88 -1.48 4.30 34.08
C ALA A 88 -0.68 3.23 34.82
N VAL A 89 -1.30 2.13 35.26
CA VAL A 89 -0.58 0.99 35.86
C VAL A 89 0.34 0.34 34.82
N GLU A 90 -0.17 0.00 33.63
CA GLU A 90 0.64 -0.62 32.56
C GLU A 90 1.85 0.22 32.14
N TRP A 91 1.71 1.55 32.11
CA TRP A 91 2.81 2.46 31.74
C TRP A 91 3.75 2.77 32.91
N ALA A 92 3.29 2.68 34.16
CA ALA A 92 4.11 2.73 35.35
C ALA A 92 5.05 1.51 35.44
N GLU A 93 4.51 0.30 35.23
CA GLU A 93 5.31 -0.94 35.17
C GLU A 93 6.39 -0.86 34.08
N LYS A 94 6.05 -0.36 32.89
CA LYS A 94 7.02 -0.12 31.80
C LYS A 94 8.10 0.90 32.18
N ALA A 95 7.73 1.98 32.88
CA ALA A 95 8.72 2.97 33.34
C ALA A 95 9.67 2.38 34.39
N GLN A 96 9.13 1.63 35.35
CA GLN A 96 9.91 0.96 36.38
C GLN A 96 10.88 -0.07 35.78
N ALA A 97 10.42 -0.85 34.79
CA ALA A 97 11.27 -1.79 34.06
C ALA A 97 12.44 -1.07 33.35
N LEU A 98 12.19 0.09 32.73
CA LEU A 98 13.23 0.91 32.10
C LEU A 98 14.21 1.50 33.13
N LEU A 99 13.75 1.95 34.30
CA LEU A 99 14.61 2.52 35.35
C LEU A 99 15.52 1.48 36.02
N VAL A 100 15.03 0.25 36.17
CA VAL A 100 15.77 -0.88 36.77
C VAL A 100 16.71 -1.56 35.77
N ALA A 101 16.51 -1.35 34.46
CA ALA A 101 17.37 -1.92 33.43
C ALA A 101 18.84 -1.49 33.59
N SER A 102 19.74 -2.48 33.51
CA SER A 102 21.19 -2.29 33.43
C SER A 102 21.71 -3.17 32.29
N PRO A 103 22.23 -2.58 31.19
CA PRO A 103 22.35 -1.15 30.93
C PRO A 103 20.99 -0.44 30.75
N PHE A 104 20.92 0.83 31.13
CA PHE A 104 19.74 1.67 30.93
C PHE A 104 19.65 2.14 29.47
N ASN A 105 18.50 1.92 28.82
CA ASN A 105 18.29 2.37 27.44
C ASN A 105 17.67 3.77 27.39
N ALA A 106 18.52 4.79 27.22
CA ALA A 106 18.09 6.19 27.11
C ALA A 106 17.13 6.45 25.93
N ALA A 107 17.29 5.73 24.80
CA ALA A 107 16.40 5.91 23.64
C ALA A 107 14.97 5.43 23.94
N ASP A 108 14.83 4.30 24.62
CA ASP A 108 13.52 3.77 25.03
C ASP A 108 12.88 4.63 26.13
N ALA A 109 13.68 5.20 27.04
CA ALA A 109 13.22 6.14 28.05
C ALA A 109 12.63 7.43 27.42
N ILE A 110 13.26 7.97 26.37
CA ILE A 110 12.73 9.11 25.61
C ILE A 110 11.46 8.71 24.84
N ALA A 111 11.42 7.51 24.24
CA ALA A 111 10.25 7.01 23.52
C ALA A 111 9.04 6.77 24.45
N TRP A 112 9.27 6.30 25.68
CA TRP A 112 8.24 5.99 26.67
C TRP A 112 7.24 7.14 26.86
N GLN A 113 7.70 8.39 27.00
CA GLN A 113 6.79 9.53 27.20
C GLN A 113 5.88 9.76 25.99
N ARG A 114 6.41 9.64 24.76
CA ARG A 114 5.64 9.79 23.52
C ARG A 114 4.60 8.68 23.39
N ASP A 115 5.00 7.44 23.68
CA ASP A 115 4.17 6.27 23.43
C ASP A 115 3.09 6.09 24.52
N ALA A 116 3.40 6.47 25.77
CA ALA A 116 2.41 6.62 26.84
C ALA A 116 1.36 7.71 26.51
N ALA A 117 1.78 8.88 26.01
CA ALA A 117 0.87 9.93 25.58
C ALA A 117 -0.04 9.46 24.43
N LYS A 118 0.53 8.72 23.46
CA LYS A 118 -0.22 8.13 22.33
C LYS A 118 -1.23 7.07 22.79
N ALA A 119 -0.94 6.33 23.86
CA ALA A 119 -1.86 5.38 24.49
C ALA A 119 -2.96 6.05 25.35
N GLY A 120 -2.93 7.37 25.53
CA GLY A 120 -3.89 8.09 26.38
C GLY A 120 -3.57 8.02 27.87
N ALA A 121 -2.33 7.68 28.25
CA ALA A 121 -1.92 7.62 29.65
C ALA A 121 -1.91 9.03 30.29
N PRO A 122 -2.42 9.19 31.53
CA PRO A 122 -2.51 10.48 32.20
C PRO A 122 -1.14 10.90 32.81
N LEU A 123 -0.17 11.24 31.95
CA LEU A 123 1.22 11.58 32.33
C LEU A 123 1.40 12.72 33.35
N SER A 124 0.36 13.52 33.62
CA SER A 124 0.36 14.56 34.65
C SER A 124 -0.15 14.09 36.02
N ARG A 125 -0.65 12.86 36.13
CA ARG A 125 -1.11 12.24 37.38
C ARG A 125 -0.05 11.28 37.91
N GLU A 126 -0.06 11.07 39.22
CA GLU A 126 0.76 10.06 39.85
C GLU A 126 0.25 8.64 39.52
N PRO A 127 1.15 7.64 39.43
CA PRO A 127 2.60 7.73 39.61
C PRO A 127 3.37 8.18 38.35
N LEU A 128 2.72 8.30 37.18
CA LEU A 128 3.38 8.55 35.89
C LEU A 128 4.19 9.84 35.84
N SER A 129 3.74 10.90 36.51
CA SER A 129 4.46 12.17 36.60
C SER A 129 5.83 12.03 37.28
N GLN A 130 5.91 11.20 38.33
CA GLN A 130 7.17 10.91 39.05
C GLN A 130 8.11 10.08 38.18
N TYR A 131 7.61 9.01 37.55
CA TYR A 131 8.39 8.19 36.64
C TYR A 131 8.94 8.97 35.44
N LYS A 132 8.14 9.91 34.89
CA LYS A 132 8.59 10.82 33.84
C LYS A 132 9.80 11.66 34.29
N ALA A 133 9.77 12.19 35.51
CA ALA A 133 10.87 12.99 36.05
C ALA A 133 12.13 12.13 36.25
N GLN A 134 11.99 10.95 36.87
CA GLN A 134 13.10 10.01 37.11
C GLN A 134 13.75 9.53 35.80
N LEU A 135 12.97 9.21 34.78
CA LEU A 135 13.48 8.83 33.46
C LEU A 135 14.27 9.98 32.81
N ALA A 136 13.76 11.21 32.87
CA ALA A 136 14.43 12.38 32.32
C ALA A 136 15.75 12.72 33.06
N GLU A 137 15.75 12.61 34.40
CA GLU A 137 16.93 12.81 35.24
C GLU A 137 18.03 11.77 34.94
N ARG A 138 17.66 10.49 34.81
CA ARG A 138 18.59 9.40 34.50
C ARG A 138 19.15 9.48 33.07
N VAL A 139 18.34 9.91 32.09
CA VAL A 139 18.83 10.25 30.74
C VAL A 139 19.86 11.38 30.82
N LYS A 140 19.53 12.49 31.50
CA LYS A 140 20.44 13.64 31.64
C LYS A 140 21.77 13.24 32.30
N ALA A 141 21.74 12.44 33.36
CA ALA A 141 22.96 11.98 34.04
C ALA A 141 23.90 11.19 33.11
N ILE A 142 23.33 10.37 32.22
CA ILE A 142 24.10 9.60 31.22
C ILE A 142 24.66 10.53 30.12
N GLU A 143 23.89 11.51 29.65
CA GLU A 143 24.35 12.51 28.68
C GLU A 143 25.48 13.39 29.26
N GLU A 144 25.37 13.76 30.53
CA GLU A 144 26.40 14.53 31.27
C GLU A 144 27.67 13.70 31.50
N LEU A 145 27.54 12.41 31.84
CA LEU A 145 28.67 11.46 31.89
C LEU A 145 29.34 11.31 30.51
N GLN A 146 28.57 11.17 29.42
CA GLN A 146 29.09 11.14 28.04
C GLN A 146 29.83 12.43 27.66
N HIS A 147 29.36 13.60 28.12
CA HIS A 147 30.03 14.88 27.92
C HIS A 147 31.38 14.94 28.67
N ARG A 148 31.39 14.57 29.96
CA ARG A 148 32.62 14.52 30.76
C ARG A 148 33.70 13.63 30.13
N VAL A 149 33.33 12.49 29.54
CA VAL A 149 34.28 11.65 28.79
C VAL A 149 34.91 12.35 27.59
N GLN A 150 34.12 13.11 26.82
CA GLN A 150 34.63 13.87 25.67
C GLN A 150 35.60 14.97 26.11
N VAL A 151 35.28 15.69 27.18
CA VAL A 151 36.17 16.69 27.78
C VAL A 151 37.48 16.03 28.19
N GLN A 152 37.43 14.94 28.99
CA GLN A 152 38.66 14.26 29.44
C GLN A 152 39.51 13.72 28.30
N ARG A 153 38.89 13.24 27.21
CA ARG A 153 39.62 12.85 26.00
C ARG A 153 40.41 14.03 25.37
N GLU A 154 39.82 15.22 25.29
CA GLU A 154 40.53 16.40 24.78
C GLU A 154 41.64 16.87 25.74
N VAL A 155 41.41 16.82 27.06
CA VAL A 155 42.43 17.12 28.08
C VAL A 155 43.65 16.20 27.92
N ALA A 156 43.44 14.89 27.71
CA ALA A 156 44.52 13.93 27.47
C ALA A 156 45.37 14.29 26.24
N VAL A 157 44.72 14.70 25.15
CA VAL A 157 45.39 15.13 23.92
C VAL A 157 46.21 16.40 24.15
N LEU A 158 45.69 17.36 24.93
CA LEU A 158 46.42 18.58 25.27
C LEU A 158 47.64 18.30 26.17
N LEU A 159 47.52 17.40 27.16
CA LEU A 159 48.65 16.98 28.00
C LEU A 159 49.74 16.28 27.17
N ALA A 160 49.36 15.40 26.24
CA ALA A 160 50.29 14.76 25.31
C ALA A 160 50.99 15.80 24.41
N GLN A 161 50.27 16.79 23.88
CA GLN A 161 50.86 17.87 23.07
C GLN A 161 51.84 18.75 23.89
N ARG A 162 51.55 19.02 25.16
CA ARG A 162 52.48 19.72 26.06
C ARG A 162 53.78 18.93 26.26
N ILE A 163 53.69 17.61 26.44
CA ILE A 163 54.85 16.71 26.53
C ILE A 163 55.66 16.74 25.22
N GLU A 164 55.01 16.65 24.05
CA GLU A 164 55.66 16.76 22.75
C GLU A 164 56.40 18.09 22.57
N VAL A 165 55.80 19.22 22.97
CA VAL A 165 56.45 20.55 22.91
C VAL A 165 57.69 20.59 23.81
N LEU A 166 57.61 20.09 25.05
CA LEU A 166 58.75 20.04 25.97
C LEU A 166 59.92 19.19 25.43
N SER A 167 59.65 18.11 24.69
CA SER A 167 60.69 17.31 24.02
C SER A 167 61.50 18.06 22.95
N THR A 168 61.06 19.28 22.59
CA THR A 168 61.70 20.15 21.61
C THR A 168 62.37 21.39 22.21
N LYS A 169 62.27 21.56 23.53
CA LYS A 169 62.96 22.58 24.33
C LYS A 169 64.21 21.97 25.02
N PRO A 170 65.12 22.78 25.57
CA PRO A 170 66.23 22.29 26.38
C PRO A 170 65.77 21.38 27.52
N TRP A 171 66.56 20.35 27.86
CA TRP A 171 66.13 19.36 28.85
C TRP A 171 65.92 19.95 30.26
N ARG A 172 66.59 21.05 30.58
CA ARG A 172 66.42 21.79 31.84
C ARG A 172 65.05 22.47 31.96
N ASP A 173 64.47 22.90 30.85
CA ASP A 173 63.12 23.49 30.84
C ASP A 173 62.09 22.38 31.10
N ALA A 174 62.29 21.20 30.51
CA ALA A 174 61.49 20.00 30.78
C ALA A 174 61.60 19.55 32.25
N GLN A 175 62.81 19.60 32.83
CA GLN A 175 63.05 19.31 34.25
C GLN A 175 62.32 20.30 35.18
N ALA A 176 62.37 21.60 34.88
CA ALA A 176 61.75 22.64 35.72
C ALA A 176 60.21 22.56 35.81
N VAL A 177 59.56 21.92 34.82
CA VAL A 177 58.09 21.80 34.73
C VAL A 177 57.59 20.39 35.14
N LEU A 178 58.50 19.44 35.37
CA LEU A 178 58.21 18.02 35.57
C LEU A 178 57.20 17.74 36.68
N ASP A 179 57.35 18.36 37.85
CA ASP A 179 56.50 18.09 39.02
C ASP A 179 55.06 18.61 38.83
N ASN A 180 54.90 19.78 38.19
CA ASN A 180 53.58 20.31 37.84
C ASN A 180 52.89 19.40 36.81
N LEU A 181 53.62 19.00 35.76
CA LEU A 181 53.09 18.11 34.74
C LEU A 181 52.76 16.71 35.29
N ARG A 182 53.51 16.23 36.29
CA ARG A 182 53.19 15.00 37.03
C ARG A 182 51.87 15.13 37.81
N ALA A 183 51.65 16.27 38.47
CA ALA A 183 50.39 16.54 39.17
C ALA A 183 49.20 16.63 38.21
N ASP A 184 49.39 17.25 37.04
CA ASP A 184 48.34 17.37 36.01
C ASP A 184 47.95 16.00 35.43
N VAL A 185 48.92 15.15 35.08
CA VAL A 185 48.66 13.78 34.59
C VAL A 185 48.01 12.91 35.66
N ALA A 186 48.45 13.01 36.93
CA ALA A 186 47.84 12.26 38.02
C ALA A 186 46.38 12.68 38.27
N ARG A 187 46.08 13.98 38.27
CA ARG A 187 44.70 14.50 38.40
C ARG A 187 43.82 14.02 37.23
N TRP A 188 44.36 14.01 36.01
CA TRP A 188 43.64 13.49 34.85
C TRP A 188 43.31 12.00 34.99
N GLN A 189 44.26 11.19 35.47
CA GLN A 189 44.03 9.75 35.73
C GLN A 189 42.97 9.51 36.81
N GLU A 190 42.98 10.30 37.89
CA GLU A 190 41.96 10.27 38.95
C GLU A 190 40.57 10.58 38.37
N GLN A 191 40.43 11.68 37.63
CA GLN A 191 39.17 12.08 36.98
C GLN A 191 38.69 11.05 35.95
N ALA A 192 39.57 10.46 35.13
CA ALA A 192 39.22 9.37 34.23
C ALA A 192 38.71 8.13 34.99
N GLY A 193 39.35 7.82 36.13
CA GLY A 193 38.91 6.77 37.06
C GLY A 193 37.51 7.03 37.61
N GLU A 194 37.24 8.24 38.11
CA GLU A 194 35.91 8.65 38.60
C GLU A 194 34.80 8.45 37.56
N LEU A 195 35.05 8.78 36.29
CA LEU A 195 34.08 8.56 35.22
C LEU A 195 33.79 7.08 34.99
N THR A 196 34.82 6.22 35.01
CA THR A 196 34.64 4.76 34.88
C THR A 196 34.00 4.11 36.11
N GLY A 197 34.08 4.76 37.28
CA GLY A 197 33.45 4.33 38.53
C GLY A 197 31.99 4.80 38.71
N ASP A 198 31.48 5.65 37.82
CA ASP A 198 30.10 6.16 37.89
C ASP A 198 29.09 5.01 37.75
N ALA A 199 28.06 4.98 38.60
CA ALA A 199 27.04 3.93 38.58
C ALA A 199 26.28 3.83 37.25
N ASN A 200 26.31 4.89 36.43
CA ASN A 200 25.70 4.92 35.11
C ASN A 200 26.66 4.52 33.98
N TRP A 201 27.94 4.23 34.26
CA TRP A 201 28.97 3.93 33.26
C TRP A 201 28.58 2.81 32.29
N ALA A 202 27.98 1.73 32.78
CA ALA A 202 27.49 0.63 31.95
C ALA A 202 26.40 1.05 30.93
N SER A 203 25.74 2.20 31.14
CA SER A 203 24.66 2.73 30.29
C SER A 203 25.12 3.84 29.34
N VAL A 204 26.42 4.14 29.34
CA VAL A 204 27.05 5.06 28.38
C VAL A 204 27.08 4.43 26.99
N ASP A 205 26.88 5.23 25.94
CA ASP A 205 27.03 4.78 24.55
C ASP A 205 28.40 4.13 24.34
N GLY A 206 28.41 2.88 23.87
CA GLY A 206 29.59 2.01 23.77
C GLY A 206 30.73 2.55 22.91
N ARG A 207 30.55 3.66 22.19
CA ARG A 207 31.67 4.37 21.53
C ARG A 207 32.58 5.12 22.51
N PHE A 208 32.11 5.50 23.71
CA PHE A 208 32.85 6.37 24.64
C PHE A 208 33.84 5.63 25.54
N PRO A 209 33.53 4.46 26.15
CA PRO A 209 34.51 3.70 26.93
C PRO A 209 35.83 3.41 26.18
N PRO A 210 35.83 2.86 24.94
CA PRO A 210 37.08 2.60 24.22
C PRO A 210 37.80 3.88 23.79
N GLN A 211 37.10 5.02 23.69
CA GLN A 211 37.74 6.32 23.45
C GLN A 211 38.48 6.86 24.68
N LEU A 212 37.92 6.68 25.88
CA LEU A 212 38.57 7.06 27.12
C LEU A 212 39.76 6.14 27.43
N GLU A 213 39.59 4.83 27.23
CA GLU A 213 40.66 3.83 27.35
C GLU A 213 41.83 4.13 26.40
N ALA A 214 41.54 4.41 25.12
CA ALA A 214 42.58 4.76 24.15
C ALA A 214 43.29 6.09 24.50
N ALA A 215 42.56 7.09 24.97
CA ALA A 215 43.15 8.37 25.42
C ALA A 215 44.05 8.17 26.66
N SER A 216 43.61 7.34 27.61
CA SER A 216 44.38 6.97 28.80
C SER A 216 45.67 6.23 28.43
N ALA A 217 45.56 5.18 27.62
CA ALA A 217 46.71 4.40 27.16
C ALA A 217 47.71 5.26 26.37
N GLN A 218 47.24 6.17 25.51
CA GLN A 218 48.10 7.09 24.77
C GLN A 218 48.82 8.08 25.69
N LEU A 219 48.09 8.72 26.62
CA LEU A 219 48.70 9.69 27.55
C LEU A 219 49.73 9.02 28.45
N ILE A 220 49.42 7.85 29.03
CA ILE A 220 50.33 7.08 29.89
C ILE A 220 51.58 6.69 29.10
N LEU A 221 51.44 6.15 27.88
CA LEU A 221 52.58 5.77 27.04
C LEU A 221 53.52 6.96 26.73
N VAL A 222 52.94 8.12 26.39
CA VAL A 222 53.71 9.34 26.10
C VAL A 222 54.37 9.89 27.38
N TRP A 223 53.69 9.80 28.51
CA TRP A 223 54.19 10.25 29.81
C TRP A 223 55.33 9.38 30.35
N ASP A 224 55.18 8.06 30.34
CA ASP A 224 56.20 7.11 30.79
C ASP A 224 57.46 7.19 29.92
N ALA A 225 57.29 7.36 28.60
CA ALA A 225 58.39 7.57 27.67
C ALA A 225 59.12 8.90 27.94
N PHE A 226 58.40 9.99 28.22
CA PHE A 226 58.98 11.28 28.58
C PHE A 226 59.73 11.24 29.90
N GLN A 227 59.14 10.66 30.96
CA GLN A 227 59.80 10.48 32.25
C GLN A 227 61.08 9.63 32.12
N SER A 228 61.01 8.51 31.40
CA SER A 228 62.16 7.62 31.18
C SER A 228 63.27 8.31 30.40
N ALA A 229 62.93 9.07 29.34
CA ALA A 229 63.89 9.82 28.55
C ALA A 229 64.54 10.95 29.38
N LEU A 230 63.77 11.66 30.21
CA LEU A 230 64.29 12.76 31.03
C LEU A 230 65.19 12.23 32.16
N ALA A 231 64.79 11.16 32.86
CA ALA A 231 65.63 10.54 33.90
C ALA A 231 66.96 9.99 33.34
N LEU A 232 66.93 9.41 32.13
CA LEU A 232 68.15 9.00 31.42
C LEU A 232 68.98 10.22 30.98
N THR A 233 68.34 11.33 30.58
CA THR A 233 69.02 12.61 30.27
C THR A 233 69.74 13.19 31.50
N GLU A 234 69.10 13.16 32.68
CA GLU A 234 69.70 13.59 33.94
C GLU A 234 70.91 12.71 34.32
N ALA A 235 70.78 11.38 34.19
CA ALA A 235 71.89 10.46 34.41
C ALA A 235 73.05 10.71 33.42
N ALA A 236 72.73 10.95 32.14
CA ALA A 236 73.70 11.24 31.09
C ALA A 236 74.32 12.65 31.17
N ALA A 237 73.70 13.57 31.91
CA ALA A 237 74.27 14.87 32.30
C ALA A 237 75.23 14.76 33.49
N ALA A 238 75.02 13.76 34.37
CA ALA A 238 75.87 13.50 35.54
C ALA A 238 77.06 12.58 35.24
N ASP A 239 76.93 11.65 34.29
CA ASP A 239 77.96 10.71 33.85
C ASP A 239 78.13 10.74 32.31
N GLU A 240 79.33 11.05 31.85
CA GLU A 240 79.67 11.07 30.41
C GLU A 240 79.71 9.67 29.78
N ALA A 241 79.84 8.60 30.57
CA ALA A 241 79.82 7.22 30.09
C ALA A 241 78.40 6.65 29.93
N ALA A 242 77.38 7.29 30.52
CA ALA A 242 76.00 6.85 30.43
C ALA A 242 75.41 7.05 29.01
N PRO A 243 74.49 6.17 28.57
CA PRO A 243 73.88 6.24 27.24
C PRO A 243 73.13 7.55 27.01
N LEU A 244 73.06 8.01 25.76
CA LEU A 244 72.32 9.21 25.40
C LEU A 244 70.81 8.95 25.29
N PRO A 245 69.95 9.96 25.58
CA PRO A 245 68.50 9.82 25.48
C PRO A 245 68.00 9.66 24.05
N THR A 246 66.80 9.12 23.91
CA THR A 246 66.11 8.95 22.62
C THR A 246 65.55 10.25 22.04
N VAL A 247 65.47 11.32 22.84
CA VAL A 247 64.99 12.64 22.42
C VAL A 247 66.15 13.41 21.75
N PRO A 248 66.10 13.69 20.43
CA PRO A 248 67.26 14.16 19.69
C PRO A 248 67.83 15.50 20.17
N VAL A 249 66.98 16.44 20.59
CA VAL A 249 67.39 17.76 21.09
C VAL A 249 68.24 17.62 22.35
N TRP A 250 67.78 16.80 23.30
CA TRP A 250 68.49 16.56 24.57
C TRP A 250 69.77 15.74 24.35
N ALA A 251 69.75 14.78 23.42
CA ALA A 251 70.94 14.03 23.03
C ALA A 251 72.01 14.93 22.37
N ASP A 252 71.61 15.89 21.52
CA ASP A 252 72.52 16.87 20.93
C ASP A 252 73.07 17.87 21.95
N GLU A 253 72.26 18.32 22.92
CA GLU A 253 72.74 19.16 24.03
C GLU A 253 73.81 18.44 24.86
N LEU A 254 73.60 17.15 25.17
CA LEU A 254 74.57 16.32 25.89
C LEU A 254 75.82 16.00 25.05
N ARG A 255 75.69 15.75 23.74
CA ARG A 255 76.86 15.60 22.85
C ARG A 255 77.72 16.86 22.87
N VAL A 256 77.11 18.04 22.71
CA VAL A 256 77.82 19.32 22.73
C VAL A 256 78.47 19.56 24.10
N ALA A 257 77.81 19.21 25.20
CA ALA A 257 78.40 19.28 26.54
C ALA A 257 79.63 18.36 26.70
N ARG A 258 79.58 17.13 26.15
CA ARG A 258 80.68 16.16 26.08
C ARG A 258 81.73 16.48 24.99
N GLY A 259 81.65 17.63 24.32
CA GLY A 259 82.56 18.04 23.25
C GLY A 259 82.41 17.27 21.92
N LEU A 260 81.36 16.47 21.76
CA LEU A 260 81.04 15.71 20.56
C LEU A 260 80.20 16.54 19.58
N PRO A 261 80.31 16.31 18.25
CA PRO A 261 79.44 16.95 17.28
C PRO A 261 77.99 16.46 17.44
N PRO A 262 76.98 17.32 17.18
CA PRO A 262 75.58 16.89 17.13
C PRO A 262 75.36 15.88 15.99
N GLU A 263 74.38 15.00 16.14
CA GLU A 263 74.13 13.88 15.22
C GLU A 263 73.76 14.34 13.81
N ALA A 264 73.06 15.48 13.69
CA ALA A 264 72.81 16.16 12.42
C ALA A 264 74.08 16.61 11.67
N ALA A 265 75.24 16.67 12.33
CA ALA A 265 76.54 16.97 11.72
C ALA A 265 77.40 15.72 11.46
N ALA A 266 77.01 14.55 11.98
CA ALA A 266 77.74 13.28 11.79
C ALA A 266 77.30 12.52 10.52
N ALA A 267 76.21 12.94 9.86
CA ALA A 267 75.55 12.20 8.79
C ALA A 267 75.90 12.65 7.35
N GLU A 268 76.90 13.52 7.13
CA GLU A 268 77.36 13.86 5.78
C GLU A 268 78.52 12.95 5.31
N PRO A 269 78.34 12.12 4.27
CA PRO A 269 79.43 11.35 3.68
C PRO A 269 80.34 12.26 2.83
N SER A 270 81.64 12.18 3.10
CA SER A 270 82.65 13.06 2.50
C SER A 270 82.79 12.90 0.97
N LYS A 271 82.83 14.04 0.26
CA LYS A 271 83.41 14.18 -1.09
C LYS A 271 84.12 15.53 -1.22
N PRO A 272 85.20 15.64 -2.02
CA PRO A 272 86.14 16.75 -1.93
C PRO A 272 85.68 18.01 -2.70
N ALA A 273 86.12 19.16 -2.20
CA ALA A 273 85.86 20.48 -2.76
C ALA A 273 86.62 20.76 -4.08
N PRO A 274 86.23 21.83 -4.79
CA PRO A 274 87.22 22.86 -5.13
C PRO A 274 86.86 24.24 -4.55
N ALA A 275 87.87 25.10 -4.44
CA ALA A 275 87.85 26.28 -3.59
C ALA A 275 87.20 27.53 -4.23
N GLY A 276 86.68 28.41 -3.35
CA GLY A 276 86.74 29.85 -3.56
C GLY A 276 85.44 30.65 -3.35
N ARG A 277 85.25 31.21 -2.14
CA ARG A 277 85.14 32.67 -1.88
C ARG A 277 84.60 32.98 -0.47
N SER A 278 85.23 33.96 0.17
CA SER A 278 84.75 34.85 1.24
C SER A 278 84.16 34.27 2.54
N ALA A 279 84.61 34.83 3.66
CA ALA A 279 83.99 34.62 4.96
C ALA A 279 82.55 35.17 5.01
N ALA A 280 81.64 34.40 5.59
CA ALA A 280 80.34 34.86 6.06
C ALA A 280 79.79 33.96 7.20
N GLN A 281 79.78 34.53 8.42
CA GLN A 281 78.90 34.23 9.56
C GLN A 281 78.91 32.83 10.24
N PRO A 282 78.91 32.77 11.59
CA PRO A 282 78.64 31.55 12.33
C PRO A 282 77.16 31.15 12.23
N LYS A 283 76.87 29.86 12.43
CA LYS A 283 75.51 29.27 12.38
C LYS A 283 74.49 30.14 13.15
N ALA A 284 73.40 30.49 12.47
CA ALA A 284 72.39 31.39 13.01
C ALA A 284 71.77 30.85 14.31
N LYS A 285 72.00 31.58 15.41
CA LYS A 285 71.08 31.56 16.55
C LYS A 285 69.77 32.20 16.09
N THR A 286 68.64 31.65 16.51
CA THR A 286 67.30 32.24 16.30
C THR A 286 67.32 33.73 16.63
N SER A 287 66.87 34.58 15.72
CA SER A 287 66.96 36.03 15.94
C SER A 287 65.97 36.46 17.04
N PRO A 288 66.30 37.48 17.86
CA PRO A 288 65.37 37.98 18.88
C PRO A 288 64.05 38.49 18.27
N GLU A 289 64.09 38.95 17.01
CA GLU A 289 62.89 39.33 16.25
C GLU A 289 61.97 38.14 15.94
N GLN A 290 62.52 36.94 15.66
CA GLN A 290 61.73 35.72 15.44
C GLN A 290 61.02 35.26 16.73
N VAL A 291 61.70 35.37 17.88
CA VAL A 291 61.12 35.09 19.21
C VAL A 291 60.03 36.09 19.54
N ALA A 292 60.26 37.39 19.32
CA ALA A 292 59.27 38.43 19.54
C ALA A 292 58.01 38.25 18.64
N ALA A 293 58.20 37.94 17.35
CA ALA A 293 57.10 37.68 16.43
C ALA A 293 56.30 36.41 16.80
N ALA A 294 56.98 35.34 17.20
CA ALA A 294 56.36 34.11 17.69
C ALA A 294 55.53 34.33 18.97
N SER A 295 56.07 35.09 19.94
CA SER A 295 55.38 35.45 21.17
C SER A 295 54.15 36.34 20.92
N ALA A 296 54.28 37.34 20.03
CA ALA A 296 53.17 38.21 19.65
C ALA A 296 52.02 37.44 18.97
N ALA A 297 52.35 36.54 18.02
CA ALA A 297 51.34 35.72 17.34
C ALA A 297 50.60 34.78 18.30
N LEU A 298 51.32 34.16 19.26
CA LEU A 298 50.70 33.28 20.26
C LEU A 298 49.84 34.07 21.26
N THR A 299 50.28 35.26 21.66
CA THR A 299 49.51 36.16 22.55
C THR A 299 48.23 36.65 21.88
N GLN A 300 48.28 37.03 20.59
CA GLN A 300 47.11 37.46 19.84
C GLN A 300 46.07 36.33 19.70
N ALA A 301 46.51 35.09 19.47
CA ALA A 301 45.62 33.93 19.43
C ALA A 301 44.99 33.63 20.81
N LEU A 302 45.76 33.80 21.89
CA LEU A 302 45.29 33.65 23.27
C LEU A 302 44.20 34.68 23.62
N GLU A 303 44.40 35.96 23.30
CA GLU A 303 43.43 37.03 23.53
C GLU A 303 42.11 36.77 22.79
N GLN A 304 42.18 36.27 21.55
CA GLN A 304 40.99 35.88 20.77
C GLN A 304 40.24 34.71 21.42
N LEU A 305 40.96 33.70 21.91
CA LEU A 305 40.35 32.57 22.62
C LEU A 305 39.69 33.02 23.94
N GLN A 306 40.37 33.87 24.72
CA GLN A 306 39.82 34.41 25.96
C GLN A 306 38.57 35.27 25.70
N ALA A 307 38.53 36.04 24.61
CA ALA A 307 37.35 36.80 24.19
C ALA A 307 36.19 35.88 23.76
N GLU A 308 36.42 34.84 22.94
CA GLU A 308 35.38 33.85 22.59
C GLU A 308 34.84 33.11 23.83
N THR A 309 35.72 32.80 24.78
CA THR A 309 35.37 32.09 26.02
C THR A 309 34.56 32.99 26.96
N ALA A 310 34.96 34.25 27.15
CA ALA A 310 34.21 35.24 27.93
C ALA A 310 32.84 35.60 27.30
N ALA A 311 32.70 35.45 25.97
CA ALA A 311 31.42 35.61 25.27
C ALA A 311 30.51 34.36 25.34
N GLY A 312 31.00 33.23 25.88
CA GLY A 312 30.28 31.95 25.87
C GLY A 312 30.12 31.34 24.47
N GLU A 313 31.01 31.66 23.54
CA GLU A 313 30.98 31.19 22.15
C GLU A 313 32.10 30.20 21.81
N SER A 314 33.02 29.96 22.75
CA SER A 314 34.08 28.97 22.66
C SER A 314 33.54 27.55 22.41
N LYS A 315 34.38 26.75 21.74
CA LYS A 315 34.13 25.34 21.42
C LYS A 315 35.48 24.63 21.43
N ALA A 316 35.53 23.35 21.80
CA ALA A 316 36.71 22.51 21.60
C ALA A 316 37.23 22.44 20.13
N GLY A 317 36.43 22.91 19.16
CA GLY A 317 36.84 23.12 17.77
C GLY A 317 36.49 24.50 17.20
N SER A 318 36.51 25.57 17.99
CA SER A 318 36.27 26.94 17.48
C SER A 318 37.42 27.42 16.59
N ALA A 319 37.20 28.52 15.87
CA ALA A 319 38.25 29.13 15.06
C ALA A 319 39.41 29.60 15.94
N ALA A 320 39.15 30.21 17.11
CA ALA A 320 40.22 30.55 18.06
C ALA A 320 40.91 29.31 18.64
N VAL A 321 40.20 28.24 19.02
CA VAL A 321 40.85 27.00 19.51
C VAL A 321 41.73 26.35 18.44
N GLN A 322 41.28 26.32 17.18
CA GLN A 322 42.09 25.85 16.05
C GLN A 322 43.30 26.76 15.78
N ALA A 323 43.11 28.09 15.82
CA ALA A 323 44.18 29.08 15.64
C ALA A 323 45.23 28.99 16.75
N VAL A 324 44.81 28.82 18.00
CA VAL A 324 45.69 28.60 19.15
C VAL A 324 46.45 27.29 19.02
N ARG A 325 45.78 26.16 18.70
CA ARG A 325 46.46 24.87 18.45
C ARG A 325 47.48 24.97 17.30
N ALA A 326 47.15 25.68 16.23
CA ALA A 326 48.05 25.94 15.10
C ALA A 326 49.24 26.84 15.52
N ALA A 327 49.00 27.88 16.31
CA ALA A 327 50.03 28.78 16.82
C ALA A 327 51.00 28.07 17.78
N ILE A 328 50.51 27.23 18.71
CA ILE A 328 51.38 26.38 19.55
C ILE A 328 52.24 25.47 18.67
N LYS A 329 51.65 24.82 17.66
CA LYS A 329 52.38 23.92 16.76
C LYS A 329 53.44 24.63 15.91
N ALA A 330 53.18 25.87 15.48
CA ALA A 330 54.09 26.66 14.65
C ALA A 330 55.17 27.39 15.47
N HIS A 331 54.84 27.84 16.69
CA HIS A 331 55.64 28.81 17.43
C HIS A 331 56.07 28.34 18.84
N GLY A 332 55.52 27.25 19.38
CA GLY A 332 55.78 26.79 20.75
C GLY A 332 57.26 26.42 21.06
N ARG A 333 58.09 26.22 20.02
CA ARG A 333 59.55 26.05 20.12
C ARG A 333 60.31 27.36 20.39
N LEU A 334 59.71 28.51 20.11
CA LEU A 334 60.35 29.83 20.13
C LEU A 334 59.81 30.74 21.25
N VAL A 335 58.94 30.22 22.11
CA VAL A 335 58.17 30.99 23.09
C VAL A 335 58.36 30.43 24.50
N ASP A 336 58.32 31.31 25.50
CA ASP A 336 58.52 30.98 26.91
C ASP A 336 57.42 30.04 27.45
N ASP A 337 57.77 29.30 28.51
CA ASP A 337 56.87 28.29 29.06
C ASP A 337 55.69 28.85 29.85
N ALA A 338 55.82 30.07 30.40
CA ALA A 338 54.73 30.72 31.12
C ALA A 338 53.60 31.14 30.16
N LEU A 339 53.93 31.60 28.94
CA LEU A 339 52.93 31.86 27.91
C LEU A 339 52.33 30.56 27.37
N VAL A 340 53.12 29.50 27.14
CA VAL A 340 52.60 28.18 26.73
C VAL A 340 51.64 27.60 27.79
N THR A 341 51.93 27.77 29.08
CA THR A 341 51.06 27.33 30.18
C THR A 341 49.73 28.08 30.20
N LYS A 342 49.75 29.42 30.13
CA LYS A 342 48.52 30.25 30.03
C LYS A 342 47.65 29.90 28.84
N VAL A 343 48.27 29.51 27.73
CA VAL A 343 47.56 29.05 26.54
C VAL A 343 46.85 27.71 26.78
N HIS A 344 47.48 26.77 27.49
CA HIS A 344 46.83 25.51 27.85
C HIS A 344 45.71 25.72 28.88
N GLU A 345 45.90 26.58 29.88
CA GLU A 345 44.84 26.98 30.82
C GLU A 345 43.62 27.57 30.10
N ALA A 346 43.84 28.45 29.11
CA ALA A 346 42.76 29.00 28.30
C ALA A 346 42.10 27.96 27.39
N LEU A 347 42.83 26.97 26.87
CA LEU A 347 42.25 25.86 26.11
C LEU A 347 41.39 24.93 26.97
N LEU A 348 41.77 24.72 28.24
CA LEU A 348 40.97 23.98 29.21
C LEU A 348 39.69 24.75 29.55
N ALA A 349 39.80 26.02 29.94
CA ALA A 349 38.65 26.88 30.23
C ALA A 349 37.70 27.02 29.03
N ALA A 350 38.22 27.07 27.79
CA ALA A 350 37.42 27.09 26.57
C ALA A 350 36.69 25.78 26.26
N GLY A 351 37.18 24.65 26.80
CA GLY A 351 36.52 23.33 26.76
C GLY A 351 35.48 23.14 27.87
N GLU A 352 35.65 23.82 29.00
CA GLU A 352 34.70 23.84 30.13
C GLU A 352 33.54 24.84 29.92
N ALA A 353 33.77 25.93 29.18
CA ALA A 353 32.77 26.96 28.95
C ALA A 353 31.57 26.50 28.10
N GLU A 354 30.36 26.85 28.55
CA GLU A 354 29.06 26.30 28.15
C GLU A 354 28.54 26.75 26.75
N GLY A 355 29.41 26.82 25.73
CA GLY A 355 29.04 27.23 24.37
C GLY A 355 28.28 26.16 23.57
N TRP A 356 28.42 24.88 23.92
CA TRP A 356 27.83 23.76 23.17
C TRP A 356 26.29 23.72 23.16
N PRO A 357 25.56 23.89 24.28
CA PRO A 357 24.09 23.86 24.30
C PRO A 357 23.46 24.91 23.37
N ARG A 358 24.00 26.14 23.35
CA ARG A 358 23.55 27.23 22.47
C ARG A 358 23.72 26.85 21.00
N GLN A 359 24.84 26.24 20.64
CA GLN A 359 25.17 25.90 19.26
C GLN A 359 24.46 24.62 18.77
N ASN A 360 24.17 23.69 19.67
CA ASN A 360 23.32 22.54 19.38
C ASN A 360 21.87 23.00 19.15
N ALA A 361 21.38 23.93 19.97
CA ALA A 361 20.09 24.59 19.74
C ALA A 361 20.06 25.39 18.43
N ASP A 362 21.12 26.14 18.08
CA ASP A 362 21.20 26.88 16.83
C ASP A 362 21.26 25.95 15.59
N LYS A 363 22.00 24.84 15.62
CA LYS A 363 21.95 23.81 14.57
C LYS A 363 20.54 23.22 14.42
N LEU A 364 19.88 22.92 15.53
CA LEU A 364 18.50 22.41 15.53
C LEU A 364 17.52 23.46 14.94
N ARG A 365 17.70 24.75 15.26
CA ARG A 365 16.96 25.87 14.66
C ARG A 365 17.20 25.98 13.15
N GLU A 366 18.45 25.86 12.69
CA GLU A 366 18.80 25.85 11.25
C GLU A 366 18.13 24.67 10.53
N GLU A 367 18.14 23.47 11.11
CA GLU A 367 17.40 22.33 10.56
C GLU A 367 15.88 22.59 10.51
N LEU A 368 15.31 23.26 11.51
CA LEU A 368 13.88 23.59 11.55
C LEU A 368 13.50 24.65 10.49
N VAL A 369 14.35 25.64 10.24
CA VAL A 369 14.22 26.58 9.11
C VAL A 369 14.23 25.80 7.79
N ALA A 370 15.24 24.96 7.57
CA ALA A 370 15.35 24.16 6.34
C ALA A 370 14.15 23.21 6.13
N LYS A 371 13.65 22.60 7.21
CA LYS A 371 12.44 21.75 7.18
C LYS A 371 11.17 22.57 6.86
N ALA A 372 11.07 23.81 7.35
CA ALA A 372 9.94 24.71 7.04
C ALA A 372 9.97 25.18 5.57
N GLU A 373 11.14 25.59 5.06
CA GLU A 373 11.33 25.98 3.65
C GLU A 373 11.04 24.81 2.69
N ALA A 374 11.44 23.59 3.04
CA ALA A 374 11.20 22.37 2.27
C ALA A 374 9.72 21.94 2.20
N LEU A 375 8.81 22.57 2.96
CA LEU A 375 7.36 22.39 2.78
C LEU A 375 6.85 23.05 1.49
N LEU A 376 7.55 24.08 1.01
CA LEU A 376 7.21 24.84 -0.20
C LEU A 376 8.11 24.44 -1.38
N ASN A 377 9.41 24.30 -1.15
CA ASN A 377 10.43 24.12 -2.20
C ASN A 377 10.63 22.63 -2.60
N ARG A 378 9.53 21.88 -2.73
CA ARG A 378 9.58 20.42 -2.96
C ARG A 378 9.44 20.07 -4.45
N PRO A 379 10.25 19.13 -5.01
CA PRO A 379 10.18 18.78 -6.43
C PRO A 379 8.80 18.29 -6.86
N GLU A 380 8.45 18.57 -8.12
CA GLU A 380 7.17 18.19 -8.72
C GLU A 380 6.89 16.69 -8.57
N GLY A 381 5.64 16.34 -8.25
CA GLY A 381 5.23 14.98 -7.92
C GLY A 381 5.45 14.54 -6.47
N GLN A 382 6.17 15.32 -5.63
CA GLN A 382 6.30 15.05 -4.19
C GLN A 382 5.53 16.01 -3.27
N ALA A 383 4.69 16.90 -3.83
CA ALA A 383 3.95 17.90 -3.07
C ALA A 383 3.12 17.28 -1.92
N LEU A 384 3.22 17.85 -0.72
CA LEU A 384 2.47 17.40 0.45
C LEU A 384 1.03 17.93 0.38
N GLY A 385 0.03 17.08 0.69
CA GLY A 385 -1.36 17.53 0.78
C GLY A 385 -1.57 18.53 1.94
N GLY A 386 -2.50 19.47 1.79
CA GLY A 386 -2.68 20.59 2.72
C GLY A 386 -2.82 20.21 4.20
N ARG A 387 -3.50 19.09 4.50
CA ARG A 387 -3.56 18.51 5.86
C ARG A 387 -2.18 18.16 6.42
N LYS A 388 -1.32 17.54 5.62
CA LYS A 388 0.03 17.12 6.03
C LYS A 388 0.95 18.33 6.19
N ILE A 389 0.77 19.39 5.38
CA ILE A 389 1.42 20.69 5.59
C ILE A 389 0.98 21.28 6.94
N GLN A 390 -0.32 21.33 7.23
CA GLN A 390 -0.86 21.84 8.51
C GLN A 390 -0.32 21.07 9.74
N GLU A 391 -0.28 19.74 9.67
CA GLU A 391 0.27 18.89 10.73
C GLU A 391 1.78 19.11 10.90
N SER A 392 2.53 19.24 9.80
CA SER A 392 3.97 19.55 9.85
C SER A 392 4.27 20.94 10.43
N LEU A 393 3.47 21.97 10.11
CA LEU A 393 3.62 23.31 10.67
C LEU A 393 3.40 23.35 12.18
N ARG A 394 2.41 22.57 12.69
CA ARG A 394 2.23 22.42 14.14
C ARG A 394 3.45 21.77 14.78
N SER A 395 3.92 20.66 14.22
CA SER A 395 5.07 19.93 14.76
C SER A 395 6.36 20.75 14.71
N LEU A 396 6.60 21.51 13.64
CA LEU A 396 7.77 22.40 13.54
C LEU A 396 7.72 23.51 14.59
N ARG A 397 6.55 24.14 14.83
CA ARG A 397 6.38 25.16 15.87
C ARG A 397 6.57 24.60 17.29
N GLU A 398 6.14 23.36 17.53
CA GLU A 398 6.40 22.65 18.79
C GLU A 398 7.88 22.29 18.96
N GLN A 399 8.54 21.78 17.92
CA GLN A 399 9.98 21.50 17.93
C GLN A 399 10.82 22.77 18.13
N TRP A 400 10.43 23.89 17.52
CA TRP A 400 11.06 25.20 17.76
C TRP A 400 10.94 25.61 19.23
N LYS A 401 9.73 25.50 19.80
CA LYS A 401 9.49 25.83 21.21
C LYS A 401 10.31 24.96 22.16
N LEU A 402 10.56 23.70 21.82
CA LEU A 402 11.45 22.81 22.57
C LEU A 402 12.93 23.20 22.41
N ALA A 403 13.37 23.57 21.21
CA ALA A 403 14.73 24.06 20.96
C ALA A 403 15.06 25.38 21.70
N ASP A 404 14.04 26.24 21.88
CA ASP A 404 14.13 27.49 22.66
C ASP A 404 14.04 27.29 24.19
N GLN A 405 13.74 26.08 24.70
CA GLN A 405 13.71 25.85 26.15
C GLN A 405 15.13 25.73 26.72
N GLY A 406 15.52 26.73 27.51
CA GLY A 406 16.80 26.74 28.23
C GLY A 406 18.02 27.14 27.39
N SER A 407 17.82 27.59 26.14
CA SER A 407 18.89 28.06 25.26
C SER A 407 18.77 29.56 24.97
N ALA A 408 19.88 30.24 24.71
CA ALA A 408 19.86 31.65 24.33
C ALA A 408 19.11 31.86 23.01
N ALA A 409 18.25 32.89 22.96
CA ALA A 409 17.34 33.12 21.84
C ALA A 409 18.07 33.64 20.58
N ASN A 410 17.79 33.03 19.43
CA ASN A 410 18.35 33.42 18.13
C ASN A 410 17.28 34.06 17.24
N HIS A 411 17.14 35.38 17.35
CA HIS A 411 16.08 36.14 16.67
C HIS A 411 16.19 36.10 15.13
N ALA A 412 17.40 35.98 14.58
CA ALA A 412 17.63 35.93 13.15
C ALA A 412 17.12 34.62 12.52
N LEU A 413 17.39 33.48 13.16
CA LEU A 413 16.84 32.18 12.73
C LEU A 413 15.32 32.12 12.96
N TRP A 414 14.82 32.66 14.09
CA TRP A 414 13.38 32.73 14.37
C TRP A 414 12.61 33.49 13.28
N LYS A 415 13.13 34.63 12.82
CA LYS A 415 12.49 35.41 11.76
C LYS A 415 12.37 34.62 10.45
N LYS A 416 13.44 33.94 10.01
CA LYS A 416 13.40 33.06 8.82
C LYS A 416 12.40 31.92 8.98
N PHE A 417 12.37 31.29 10.17
CA PHE A 417 11.44 30.22 10.49
C PHE A 417 9.98 30.67 10.44
N ASP A 418 9.66 31.85 11.01
CA ASP A 418 8.31 32.39 10.99
C ASP A 418 7.88 32.82 9.57
N GLU A 419 8.76 33.46 8.80
CA GLU A 419 8.53 33.78 7.39
C GLU A 419 8.20 32.53 6.56
N ALA A 420 8.99 31.45 6.69
CA ALA A 420 8.72 30.17 6.04
C ALA A 420 7.41 29.52 6.51
N CYS A 421 7.14 29.53 7.82
CA CYS A 421 5.89 29.00 8.37
C CYS A 421 4.66 29.78 7.88
N ASN A 422 4.74 31.10 7.79
CA ASN A 422 3.65 31.96 7.33
C ASN A 422 3.41 31.82 5.82
N ALA A 423 4.47 31.62 5.03
CA ALA A 423 4.34 31.29 3.61
C ALA A 423 3.63 29.93 3.39
N ALA A 424 3.99 28.91 4.17
CA ALA A 424 3.34 27.60 4.14
C ALA A 424 1.90 27.63 4.71
N HIS A 425 1.59 28.51 5.67
CA HIS A 425 0.24 28.70 6.20
C HIS A 425 -0.75 29.15 5.11
N LYS A 426 -0.34 30.05 4.22
CA LYS A 426 -1.17 30.50 3.07
C LYS A 426 -1.59 29.34 2.15
N VAL A 427 -0.74 28.32 2.00
CA VAL A 427 -1.10 27.11 1.25
C VAL A 427 -2.19 26.32 1.98
N VAL A 428 -2.09 26.19 3.31
CA VAL A 428 -3.11 25.55 4.16
C VAL A 428 -4.44 26.31 4.12
N GLU A 429 -4.43 27.64 4.20
CA GLU A 429 -5.62 28.48 4.05
C GLU A 429 -6.33 28.23 2.71
N SER A 430 -5.57 28.27 1.60
CA SER A 430 -6.11 27.98 0.27
C SER A 430 -6.72 26.57 0.14
N TRP A 431 -6.21 25.61 0.91
CA TRP A 431 -6.74 24.25 0.98
C TRP A 431 -8.00 24.16 1.86
N HIS A 432 -8.05 24.86 3.00
CA HIS A 432 -9.26 24.97 3.82
C HIS A 432 -10.40 25.63 3.06
N ASP A 433 -10.13 26.68 2.28
CA ASP A 433 -11.14 27.34 1.46
C ASP A 433 -11.66 26.42 0.35
N LYS A 434 -10.77 25.69 -0.35
CA LYS A 434 -11.18 24.64 -1.31
C LYS A 434 -12.10 23.60 -0.63
N LEU A 435 -11.68 23.04 0.51
CA LEU A 435 -12.47 22.05 1.25
C LEU A 435 -13.83 22.61 1.72
N ARG A 436 -13.89 23.89 2.10
CA ARG A 436 -15.15 24.59 2.44
C ARG A 436 -16.04 24.71 1.21
N THR A 437 -15.50 25.08 0.04
CA THR A 437 -16.27 25.15 -1.21
C THR A 437 -16.78 23.78 -1.67
N GLU A 438 -15.94 22.73 -1.65
CA GLU A 438 -16.33 21.34 -2.00
C GLU A 438 -17.44 20.81 -1.07
N THR A 439 -17.33 21.06 0.24
CA THR A 439 -18.36 20.68 1.22
C THR A 439 -19.67 21.43 0.96
N THR A 440 -19.58 22.71 0.59
CA THR A 440 -20.75 23.56 0.30
C THR A 440 -21.44 23.13 -0.99
N GLN A 441 -20.67 22.83 -2.05
CA GLN A 441 -21.17 22.27 -3.31
C GLN A 441 -21.82 20.90 -3.10
N SER A 442 -21.18 20.00 -2.36
CA SER A 442 -21.71 18.66 -2.05
C SER A 442 -23.01 18.74 -1.24
N LYS A 443 -23.11 19.67 -0.27
CA LYS A 443 -24.36 19.97 0.45
C LYS A 443 -25.45 20.47 -0.50
N ALA A 444 -25.13 21.42 -1.38
CA ALA A 444 -26.08 21.99 -2.33
C ALA A 444 -26.58 20.95 -3.35
N GLN A 445 -25.70 20.10 -3.89
CA GLN A 445 -26.05 19.00 -4.78
C GLN A 445 -27.00 17.99 -4.11
N ARG A 446 -26.73 17.62 -2.85
CA ARG A 446 -27.58 16.69 -2.08
C ARG A 446 -28.97 17.27 -1.79
N LEU A 447 -29.06 18.56 -1.45
CA LEU A 447 -30.35 19.25 -1.26
C LEU A 447 -31.12 19.37 -2.58
N ALA A 448 -30.46 19.76 -3.67
CA ALA A 448 -31.07 19.83 -4.99
C ALA A 448 -31.61 18.46 -5.44
N LEU A 449 -30.87 17.37 -5.19
CA LEU A 449 -31.29 16.01 -5.49
C LEU A 449 -32.52 15.58 -4.68
N ILE A 450 -32.65 15.99 -3.41
CA ILE A 450 -33.84 15.73 -2.59
C ILE A 450 -35.07 16.44 -3.17
N GLU A 451 -34.94 17.71 -3.56
CA GLU A 451 -36.05 18.45 -4.19
C GLU A 451 -36.39 17.92 -5.58
N GLU A 452 -35.39 17.50 -6.37
CA GLU A 452 -35.60 16.85 -7.66
C GLU A 452 -36.37 15.54 -7.52
N ILE A 453 -36.06 14.70 -6.52
CA ILE A 453 -36.80 13.46 -6.24
C ILE A 453 -38.26 13.78 -5.87
N LYS A 454 -38.51 14.80 -5.03
CA LYS A 454 -39.88 15.22 -4.66
C LYS A 454 -40.67 15.71 -5.88
N ALA A 455 -40.08 16.58 -6.69
CA ALA A 455 -40.70 17.12 -7.89
C ALA A 455 -40.97 16.01 -8.94
N TRP A 456 -40.00 15.11 -9.14
CA TRP A 456 -40.15 13.95 -10.00
C TRP A 456 -41.26 13.02 -9.50
N ALA A 457 -41.32 12.70 -8.20
CA ALA A 457 -42.36 11.84 -7.63
C ALA A 457 -43.77 12.43 -7.83
N ALA A 458 -43.92 13.75 -7.68
CA ALA A 458 -45.18 14.45 -7.93
C ALA A 458 -45.62 14.37 -9.40
N GLN A 459 -44.69 14.43 -10.35
CA GLN A 459 -44.96 14.27 -11.79
C GLN A 459 -45.24 12.80 -12.16
N GLN A 460 -44.47 11.87 -11.59
CA GLN A 460 -44.57 10.43 -11.87
C GLN A 460 -45.87 9.81 -11.34
N ALA A 461 -46.54 10.45 -10.38
CA ALA A 461 -47.83 10.01 -9.84
C ALA A 461 -48.94 9.82 -10.90
N ALA A 462 -48.83 10.50 -12.05
CA ALA A 462 -49.75 10.38 -13.18
C ALA A 462 -49.23 9.47 -14.32
N SER A 463 -48.10 8.78 -14.15
CA SER A 463 -47.42 8.01 -15.19
C SER A 463 -47.56 6.50 -15.01
N GLU A 464 -47.89 5.80 -16.10
CA GLU A 464 -48.02 4.33 -16.13
C GLU A 464 -46.69 3.60 -16.38
N ASP A 465 -45.58 4.30 -16.69
CA ASP A 465 -44.28 3.63 -16.94
C ASP A 465 -43.54 3.25 -15.65
N LEU A 466 -43.96 2.13 -15.06
CA LEU A 466 -43.33 1.52 -13.90
C LEU A 466 -41.87 1.08 -14.14
N LYS A 467 -41.48 0.80 -15.39
CA LYS A 467 -40.10 0.40 -15.75
C LYS A 467 -39.19 1.62 -15.90
N GLY A 468 -39.71 2.75 -16.37
CA GLY A 468 -39.11 4.08 -16.26
C GLY A 468 -38.89 4.46 -14.81
N ALA A 469 -39.94 4.40 -13.98
CA ALA A 469 -39.87 4.70 -12.56
C ALA A 469 -38.78 3.89 -11.84
N ALA A 470 -38.77 2.57 -12.03
CA ALA A 470 -37.75 1.69 -11.43
C ALA A 470 -36.30 1.99 -11.90
N ARG A 471 -36.11 2.56 -13.10
CA ARG A 471 -34.79 3.01 -13.58
C ARG A 471 -34.38 4.35 -12.95
N ALA A 472 -35.29 5.33 -12.94
CA ALA A 472 -35.05 6.64 -12.35
C ALA A 472 -34.71 6.55 -10.85
N LEU A 473 -35.43 5.73 -10.09
CA LEU A 473 -35.18 5.49 -8.66
C LEU A 473 -33.75 4.95 -8.40
N ARG A 474 -33.25 4.04 -9.25
CA ARG A 474 -31.86 3.57 -9.16
C ARG A 474 -30.85 4.68 -9.47
N GLN A 475 -31.10 5.49 -10.49
CA GLN A 475 -30.26 6.63 -10.86
C GLN A 475 -30.20 7.69 -9.76
N PHE A 476 -31.31 7.97 -9.06
CA PHE A 476 -31.31 8.86 -7.89
C PHE A 476 -30.46 8.29 -6.74
N ALA A 477 -30.54 6.98 -6.48
CA ALA A 477 -29.70 6.30 -5.48
C ALA A 477 -28.21 6.20 -5.88
N GLU A 478 -27.89 6.19 -7.16
CA GLU A 478 -26.51 6.32 -7.69
C GLU A 478 -25.99 7.75 -7.49
N ARG A 479 -26.74 8.76 -7.96
CA ARG A 479 -26.39 10.18 -7.81
C ARG A 479 -26.22 10.61 -6.34
N TRP A 480 -26.98 10.06 -5.40
CA TRP A 480 -26.80 10.31 -3.96
C TRP A 480 -25.49 9.73 -3.40
N ARG A 481 -25.01 8.61 -3.96
CA ARG A 481 -23.71 8.02 -3.60
C ARG A 481 -22.55 8.81 -4.23
N GLU A 482 -22.77 9.39 -5.40
CA GLU A 482 -21.77 10.16 -6.17
C GLU A 482 -21.68 11.65 -5.78
N SER A 483 -22.65 12.20 -5.04
CA SER A 483 -22.77 13.64 -4.69
C SER A 483 -21.78 14.14 -3.63
N GLY A 484 -20.50 13.78 -3.74
CA GLY A 484 -19.39 14.23 -2.90
C GLY A 484 -19.45 13.81 -1.43
N HIS A 485 -18.37 14.04 -0.70
CA HIS A 485 -18.33 13.81 0.75
C HIS A 485 -18.85 15.05 1.52
N ILE A 486 -19.60 14.82 2.59
CA ILE A 486 -20.03 15.84 3.54
C ILE A 486 -19.80 15.35 4.96
N GLY A 487 -19.53 16.28 5.88
CA GLY A 487 -19.28 15.93 7.28
C GLY A 487 -20.47 15.21 7.94
N GLU A 488 -20.16 14.29 8.85
CA GLU A 488 -21.10 13.35 9.49
C GLU A 488 -22.40 14.01 10.00
N LYS A 489 -22.31 15.19 10.63
CA LYS A 489 -23.48 15.93 11.12
C LYS A 489 -24.46 16.31 10.01
N LEU A 490 -23.96 16.84 8.89
CA LEU A 490 -24.79 17.18 7.73
C LEU A 490 -25.31 15.92 7.03
N PHE A 491 -24.53 14.85 7.02
CA PHE A 491 -24.99 13.57 6.49
C PHE A 491 -26.15 13.00 7.32
N ALA A 492 -26.05 13.02 8.65
CA ALA A 492 -27.10 12.58 9.56
C ALA A 492 -28.39 13.42 9.44
N GLU A 493 -28.29 14.69 9.06
CA GLU A 493 -29.44 15.58 8.80
C GLU A 493 -30.10 15.31 7.43
N LEU A 494 -29.31 15.14 6.36
CA LEU A 494 -29.84 15.01 5.00
C LEU A 494 -30.22 13.56 4.62
N GLN A 495 -29.54 12.56 5.18
CA GLN A 495 -29.81 11.14 4.90
C GLN A 495 -31.25 10.69 5.25
N PRO A 496 -31.90 11.11 6.36
CA PRO A 496 -33.31 10.80 6.60
C PRO A 496 -34.24 11.53 5.63
N GLN A 497 -33.94 12.78 5.25
CA GLN A 497 -34.74 13.55 4.28
C GLN A 497 -34.72 12.88 2.89
N PHE A 498 -33.54 12.44 2.44
CA PHE A 498 -33.38 11.64 1.23
C PHE A 498 -34.16 10.32 1.30
N LYS A 499 -34.07 9.58 2.42
CA LYS A 499 -34.84 8.33 2.60
C LYS A 499 -36.34 8.57 2.56
N GLN A 500 -36.84 9.66 3.14
CA GLN A 500 -38.24 10.02 3.11
C GLN A 500 -38.70 10.38 1.69
N ALA A 501 -37.92 11.17 0.95
CA ALA A 501 -38.22 11.51 -0.45
C ALA A 501 -38.24 10.26 -1.35
N MET A 502 -37.23 9.38 -1.21
CA MET A 502 -37.18 8.09 -1.92
C MET A 502 -38.36 7.18 -1.57
N ALA A 503 -38.72 7.04 -0.28
CA ALA A 503 -39.83 6.18 0.13
C ALA A 503 -41.18 6.65 -0.43
N LEU A 504 -41.40 7.97 -0.52
CA LEU A 504 -42.58 8.54 -1.16
C LEU A 504 -42.57 8.30 -2.68
N ALA A 505 -41.40 8.40 -3.33
CA ALA A 505 -41.21 8.15 -4.75
C ALA A 505 -41.34 6.65 -5.13
N GLU A 506 -40.98 5.74 -4.23
CA GLU A 506 -41.10 4.28 -4.38
C GLU A 506 -42.52 3.76 -4.13
N ALA A 507 -43.34 4.48 -3.33
CA ALA A 507 -44.65 3.99 -2.88
C ALA A 507 -45.62 3.58 -4.01
N PRO A 508 -45.76 4.30 -5.14
CA PRO A 508 -46.62 3.88 -6.25
C PRO A 508 -46.13 2.58 -6.91
N LEU A 509 -44.80 2.42 -7.08
CA LEU A 509 -44.21 1.21 -7.65
C LEU A 509 -44.41 0.01 -6.72
N HIS A 510 -44.18 0.16 -5.42
CA HIS A 510 -44.43 -0.90 -4.44
C HIS A 510 -45.92 -1.28 -4.35
N ALA A 511 -46.84 -0.31 -4.46
CA ALA A 511 -48.28 -0.58 -4.52
C ALA A 511 -48.66 -1.38 -5.78
N ALA A 512 -48.15 -0.99 -6.96
CA ALA A 512 -48.38 -1.70 -8.21
C ALA A 512 -47.79 -3.12 -8.19
N GLN A 513 -46.58 -3.30 -7.64
CA GLN A 513 -45.96 -4.61 -7.42
C GLN A 513 -46.79 -5.49 -6.48
N LYS A 514 -47.27 -4.97 -5.35
CA LYS A 514 -48.14 -5.71 -4.42
C LYS A 514 -49.44 -6.17 -5.10
N ALA A 515 -50.08 -5.31 -5.89
CA ALA A 515 -51.27 -5.66 -6.64
C ALA A 515 -50.99 -6.69 -7.76
N SER A 516 -49.83 -6.58 -8.44
CA SER A 516 -49.37 -7.57 -9.42
C SER A 516 -49.16 -8.94 -8.79
N LEU A 517 -48.52 -9.00 -7.62
CA LEU A 517 -48.32 -10.25 -6.88
C LEU A 517 -49.66 -10.91 -6.56
N GLN A 518 -50.67 -10.16 -6.10
CA GLN A 518 -52.01 -10.71 -5.85
C GLN A 518 -52.65 -11.28 -7.12
N ARG A 519 -52.57 -10.56 -8.26
CA ARG A 519 -53.08 -11.05 -9.55
C ARG A 519 -52.34 -12.29 -10.04
N ARG A 520 -51.01 -12.35 -9.89
CA ARG A 520 -50.20 -13.54 -10.24
C ARG A 520 -50.52 -14.75 -9.36
N HIS A 521 -50.76 -14.57 -8.06
CA HIS A 521 -51.20 -15.67 -7.19
C HIS A 521 -52.59 -16.19 -7.61
N ALA A 522 -53.56 -15.31 -7.88
CA ALA A 522 -54.86 -15.73 -8.41
C ALA A 522 -54.73 -16.49 -9.75
N MET A 523 -53.80 -16.10 -10.63
CA MET A 523 -53.51 -16.86 -11.85
C MET A 523 -52.86 -18.23 -11.59
N ILE A 524 -52.10 -18.41 -10.51
CA ILE A 524 -51.56 -19.71 -10.07
C ILE A 524 -52.70 -20.60 -9.55
N ASP A 525 -53.65 -20.04 -8.80
CA ASP A 525 -54.84 -20.77 -8.33
C ASP A 525 -55.72 -21.19 -9.51
N GLU A 526 -55.97 -20.29 -10.48
CA GLU A 526 -56.64 -20.61 -11.74
C GLU A 526 -55.89 -21.70 -12.54
N ALA A 527 -54.56 -21.64 -12.62
CA ALA A 527 -53.75 -22.65 -13.30
C ALA A 527 -53.84 -24.02 -12.61
N THR A 528 -53.89 -24.04 -11.28
CA THR A 528 -54.07 -25.24 -10.46
C THR A 528 -55.44 -25.86 -10.70
N ALA A 529 -56.51 -25.07 -10.71
CA ALA A 529 -57.86 -25.52 -11.02
C ALA A 529 -57.98 -26.07 -12.46
N LEU A 530 -57.33 -25.42 -13.45
CA LEU A 530 -57.30 -25.90 -14.83
C LEU A 530 -56.48 -27.18 -15.00
N GLY A 531 -55.40 -27.37 -14.24
CA GLY A 531 -54.56 -28.60 -14.28
C GLY A 531 -55.20 -29.81 -13.58
N ALA A 532 -56.06 -29.55 -12.59
CA ALA A 532 -56.87 -30.57 -11.92
C ALA A 532 -58.12 -31.00 -12.72
N ALA A 533 -58.53 -30.23 -13.74
CA ALA A 533 -59.73 -30.53 -14.51
C ALA A 533 -59.61 -31.85 -15.31
N PRO A 534 -60.67 -32.70 -15.37
CA PRO A 534 -60.64 -33.97 -16.11
C PRO A 534 -60.39 -33.82 -17.62
N SER A 535 -60.72 -32.66 -18.20
CA SER A 535 -60.46 -32.35 -19.60
C SER A 535 -59.70 -31.03 -19.74
N LEU A 536 -58.50 -31.10 -20.31
CA LEU A 536 -57.64 -29.92 -20.48
C LEU A 536 -58.18 -28.98 -21.58
N ARG A 537 -58.80 -27.87 -21.16
CA ARG A 537 -59.29 -26.79 -22.03
C ARG A 537 -58.13 -25.90 -22.50
N ILE A 538 -57.57 -26.23 -23.67
CA ILE A 538 -56.37 -25.58 -24.23
C ILE A 538 -56.55 -24.05 -24.37
N ASP A 539 -57.74 -23.58 -24.75
CA ASP A 539 -57.98 -22.16 -25.02
C ASP A 539 -58.05 -21.33 -23.72
N ALA A 540 -58.56 -21.93 -22.64
CA ALA A 540 -58.50 -21.33 -21.30
C ALA A 540 -57.06 -21.21 -20.80
N VAL A 541 -56.23 -22.22 -21.06
CA VAL A 541 -54.79 -22.19 -20.73
C VAL A 541 -54.06 -21.10 -21.53
N LYS A 542 -54.33 -20.97 -22.84
CA LYS A 542 -53.77 -19.89 -23.67
C LYS A 542 -54.18 -18.50 -23.17
N ALA A 543 -55.46 -18.30 -22.85
CA ALA A 543 -55.96 -17.03 -22.31
C ALA A 543 -55.34 -16.69 -20.95
N LEU A 544 -55.11 -17.69 -20.09
CA LEU A 544 -54.43 -17.52 -18.82
C LEU A 544 -52.92 -17.20 -19.00
N GLN A 545 -52.24 -17.86 -19.94
CA GLN A 545 -50.85 -17.54 -20.31
C GLN A 545 -50.71 -16.12 -20.88
N GLN A 546 -51.66 -15.66 -21.69
CA GLN A 546 -51.69 -14.28 -22.20
C GLN A 546 -51.88 -13.26 -21.07
N ARG A 547 -52.81 -13.51 -20.12
CA ARG A 547 -52.97 -12.67 -18.93
C ARG A 547 -51.70 -12.61 -18.09
N TRP A 548 -51.02 -13.74 -17.90
CA TRP A 548 -49.72 -13.80 -17.21
C TRP A 548 -48.65 -12.97 -17.92
N GLN A 549 -48.53 -13.11 -19.24
CA GLN A 549 -47.55 -12.36 -20.03
C GLN A 549 -47.81 -10.84 -19.98
N ALA A 550 -49.06 -10.41 -20.07
CA ALA A 550 -49.43 -9.00 -19.94
C ALA A 550 -49.06 -8.44 -18.55
N GLU A 551 -49.37 -9.17 -17.48
CA GLU A 551 -49.04 -8.80 -16.10
C GLU A 551 -47.50 -8.74 -15.86
N ALA A 552 -46.76 -9.70 -16.41
CA ALA A 552 -45.30 -9.75 -16.37
C ALA A 552 -44.64 -8.61 -17.18
N GLN A 553 -45.25 -8.22 -18.30
CA GLN A 553 -44.76 -7.09 -19.10
C GLN A 553 -45.10 -5.74 -18.48
N ALA A 554 -46.25 -5.59 -17.82
CA ALA A 554 -46.66 -4.33 -17.19
C ALA A 554 -45.85 -4.01 -15.92
N VAL A 555 -45.77 -4.95 -14.97
CA VAL A 555 -45.22 -4.66 -13.63
C VAL A 555 -43.87 -5.34 -13.42
N PRO A 556 -42.75 -4.59 -13.31
CA PRO A 556 -41.44 -5.18 -13.07
C PRO A 556 -41.31 -5.72 -11.64
N LEU A 557 -40.82 -6.95 -11.51
CA LEU A 557 -40.49 -7.60 -10.23
C LEU A 557 -39.01 -8.02 -10.20
N ASP A 558 -38.53 -8.47 -9.04
CA ASP A 558 -37.23 -9.15 -8.96
C ASP A 558 -37.26 -10.46 -9.75
N ARG A 559 -36.18 -10.72 -10.51
CA ARG A 559 -36.07 -11.87 -11.42
C ARG A 559 -36.17 -13.22 -10.71
N LYS A 560 -35.65 -13.36 -9.48
CA LYS A 560 -35.74 -14.64 -8.74
C LYS A 560 -37.15 -14.87 -8.24
N HIS A 561 -37.81 -13.80 -7.77
CA HIS A 561 -39.19 -13.87 -7.32
C HIS A 561 -40.16 -14.16 -8.49
N GLU A 562 -39.96 -13.49 -9.62
CA GLU A 562 -40.72 -13.73 -10.86
C GLU A 562 -40.54 -15.16 -11.38
N GLN A 563 -39.30 -15.69 -11.39
CA GLN A 563 -39.04 -17.08 -11.77
C GLN A 563 -39.80 -18.06 -10.86
N LYS A 564 -39.73 -17.89 -9.54
CA LYS A 564 -40.44 -18.75 -8.58
C LYS A 564 -41.96 -18.74 -8.79
N LEU A 565 -42.53 -17.57 -9.08
CA LEU A 565 -43.96 -17.44 -9.39
C LEU A 565 -44.32 -18.07 -10.74
N TRP A 566 -43.47 -17.93 -11.76
CA TRP A 566 -43.65 -18.57 -13.05
C TRP A 566 -43.57 -20.10 -12.96
N ASP A 567 -42.61 -20.65 -12.21
CA ASP A 567 -42.49 -22.09 -12.00
C ASP A 567 -43.72 -22.64 -11.26
N ALA A 568 -44.21 -21.93 -10.24
CA ALA A 568 -45.45 -22.27 -9.53
C ALA A 568 -46.70 -22.21 -10.42
N PHE A 569 -46.79 -21.21 -11.31
CA PHE A 569 -47.86 -21.08 -12.31
C PHE A 569 -47.83 -22.20 -13.35
N ARG A 570 -46.63 -22.53 -13.82
CA ARG A 570 -46.43 -23.46 -14.93
C ARG A 570 -46.57 -24.92 -14.50
N LYS A 571 -46.08 -25.29 -13.31
CA LYS A 571 -46.08 -26.66 -12.77
C LYS A 571 -47.43 -27.40 -12.94
N PRO A 572 -48.59 -26.90 -12.44
CA PRO A 572 -49.85 -27.63 -12.56
C PRO A 572 -50.33 -27.80 -14.01
N LEU A 573 -49.94 -26.87 -14.90
CA LEU A 573 -50.25 -26.94 -16.33
C LEU A 573 -49.38 -27.99 -17.02
N ASP A 574 -48.06 -27.98 -16.79
CA ASP A 574 -47.12 -28.97 -17.32
C ASP A 574 -47.49 -30.39 -16.85
N GLU A 575 -47.82 -30.58 -15.57
CA GLU A 575 -48.30 -31.86 -15.04
C GLU A 575 -49.56 -32.37 -15.75
N ALA A 576 -50.52 -31.48 -16.04
CA ALA A 576 -51.75 -31.83 -16.76
C ALA A 576 -51.53 -32.12 -18.26
N PHE A 577 -50.61 -31.39 -18.91
CA PHE A 577 -50.16 -31.71 -20.27
C PHE A 577 -49.41 -33.04 -20.32
N ASN A 578 -48.56 -33.34 -19.32
CA ASN A 578 -47.84 -34.60 -19.22
C ASN A 578 -48.80 -35.79 -19.01
N ARG A 579 -49.84 -35.65 -18.19
CA ARG A 579 -50.92 -36.65 -18.04
C ARG A 579 -51.60 -36.95 -19.39
N LYS A 580 -52.05 -35.91 -20.09
CA LYS A 580 -52.65 -36.00 -21.44
C LYS A 580 -51.67 -36.48 -22.53
N GLY A 581 -50.37 -36.39 -22.25
CA GLY A 581 -49.26 -36.85 -23.09
C GLY A 581 -48.97 -38.33 -22.88
N SER A 582 -48.87 -38.79 -21.63
CA SER A 582 -48.61 -40.20 -21.29
C SER A 582 -49.80 -41.11 -21.66
N GLU A 583 -51.04 -40.65 -21.47
CA GLU A 583 -52.26 -41.30 -21.98
C GLU A 583 -52.23 -41.54 -23.50
N ARG A 584 -51.52 -40.67 -24.24
CA ARG A 584 -51.36 -40.79 -25.71
C ARG A 584 -50.09 -41.54 -26.11
N GLY A 585 -49.01 -41.40 -25.34
CA GLY A 585 -47.70 -42.02 -25.58
C GLY A 585 -47.68 -43.51 -25.24
N SER A 586 -48.35 -43.93 -24.16
CA SER A 586 -48.61 -45.34 -23.84
C SER A 586 -49.28 -46.07 -25.01
N ARG A 587 -50.11 -45.36 -25.77
CA ARG A 587 -50.82 -45.85 -26.96
C ARG A 587 -50.01 -45.79 -28.27
N ALA A 588 -48.78 -45.28 -28.24
CA ALA A 588 -47.92 -45.07 -29.42
C ALA A 588 -46.53 -45.74 -29.31
N ALA A 589 -46.05 -46.03 -28.11
CA ALA A 589 -44.68 -46.53 -27.86
C ALA A 589 -44.40 -47.96 -28.38
N ALA A 590 -45.42 -48.71 -28.81
CA ALA A 590 -45.29 -50.11 -29.21
C ALA A 590 -44.82 -50.34 -30.67
N VAL A 591 -44.54 -49.29 -31.47
CA VAL A 591 -44.43 -49.42 -32.96
C VAL A 591 -43.25 -48.64 -33.61
N GLN A 592 -42.41 -47.90 -32.87
CA GLN A 592 -41.53 -46.87 -33.50
C GLN A 592 -40.08 -46.77 -32.93
N LEU A 593 -39.22 -47.77 -33.19
CA LEU A 593 -37.77 -47.55 -33.34
C LEU A 593 -37.26 -48.39 -34.52
N SER A 594 -36.56 -47.74 -35.45
CA SER A 594 -35.93 -48.41 -36.60
C SER A 594 -34.56 -48.99 -36.23
N ASP A 595 -34.13 -50.06 -36.91
CA ASP A 595 -32.76 -50.59 -36.75
C ASP A 595 -31.68 -49.54 -37.04
N HIS A 596 -31.97 -48.54 -37.88
CA HIS A 596 -31.08 -47.40 -38.12
C HIS A 596 -30.97 -46.48 -36.90
N ASP A 597 -32.08 -46.19 -36.21
CA ASP A 597 -32.07 -45.40 -34.97
C ASP A 597 -31.28 -46.10 -33.88
N ARG A 598 -31.42 -47.43 -33.78
CA ARG A 598 -30.69 -48.26 -32.85
C ARG A 598 -29.18 -48.21 -33.09
N ARG A 599 -28.72 -48.35 -34.34
CA ARG A 599 -27.29 -48.26 -34.70
C ARG A 599 -26.70 -46.90 -34.37
N VAL A 600 -27.42 -45.80 -34.60
CA VAL A 600 -26.95 -44.46 -34.25
C VAL A 600 -26.94 -44.24 -32.73
N LEU A 601 -27.88 -44.80 -31.98
CA LEU A 601 -27.84 -44.79 -30.51
C LEU A 601 -26.62 -45.56 -29.98
N GLU A 602 -26.36 -46.77 -30.48
CA GLU A 602 -25.22 -47.61 -30.08
C GLU A 602 -23.88 -46.92 -30.43
N ALA A 603 -23.76 -46.30 -31.62
CA ALA A 603 -22.58 -45.52 -31.99
C ALA A 603 -22.42 -44.22 -31.18
N SER A 604 -23.51 -43.57 -30.77
CA SER A 604 -23.46 -42.38 -29.90
C SER A 604 -22.95 -42.74 -28.50
N GLN A 605 -23.41 -43.88 -27.96
CA GLN A 605 -22.90 -44.42 -26.69
C GLN A 605 -21.41 -44.80 -26.78
N ALA A 606 -20.95 -45.33 -27.92
CA ALA A 606 -19.52 -45.59 -28.14
C ALA A 606 -18.67 -44.31 -28.13
N VAL A 607 -19.18 -43.19 -28.68
CA VAL A 607 -18.52 -41.87 -28.58
C VAL A 607 -18.46 -41.38 -27.13
N GLU A 608 -19.53 -41.56 -26.34
CA GLU A 608 -19.50 -41.19 -24.92
C GLU A 608 -18.55 -42.06 -24.09
N ALA A 609 -18.44 -43.36 -24.40
CA ALA A 609 -17.45 -44.25 -23.79
C ALA A 609 -16.01 -43.89 -24.21
N ALA A 610 -15.79 -43.46 -25.46
CA ALA A 610 -14.49 -42.94 -25.87
C ALA A 610 -14.16 -41.62 -25.13
N ASN A 611 -15.14 -40.76 -24.89
CA ASN A 611 -14.94 -39.52 -24.13
C ASN A 611 -14.54 -39.76 -22.66
N THR A 612 -14.99 -40.85 -22.04
CA THR A 612 -14.55 -41.21 -20.67
C THR A 612 -13.17 -41.88 -20.63
N SER A 613 -12.70 -42.48 -21.74
CA SER A 613 -11.34 -43.03 -21.85
C SER A 613 -10.24 -41.96 -21.79
N GLY A 614 -10.54 -40.74 -22.23
CA GLY A 614 -9.56 -39.64 -22.36
C GLY A 614 -8.58 -39.78 -23.53
N ASP A 615 -8.68 -40.83 -24.36
CA ASP A 615 -7.78 -41.04 -25.50
C ASP A 615 -8.27 -40.29 -26.75
N VAL A 616 -7.46 -39.34 -27.21
CA VAL A 616 -7.71 -38.51 -28.40
C VAL A 616 -7.93 -39.35 -29.68
N GLN A 617 -7.26 -40.49 -29.83
CA GLN A 617 -7.42 -41.35 -31.00
C GLN A 617 -8.72 -42.17 -30.92
N GLN A 618 -9.07 -42.67 -29.74
CA GLN A 618 -10.33 -43.39 -29.53
C GLN A 618 -11.53 -42.46 -29.74
N ILE A 619 -11.48 -41.22 -29.23
CA ILE A 619 -12.55 -40.23 -29.45
C ILE A 619 -12.71 -39.93 -30.95
N ARG A 620 -11.61 -39.75 -31.69
CA ARG A 620 -11.66 -39.53 -33.15
C ARG A 620 -12.22 -40.73 -33.91
N ALA A 621 -11.76 -41.94 -33.60
CA ALA A 621 -12.24 -43.16 -34.23
C ALA A 621 -13.73 -43.44 -33.95
N ALA A 622 -14.18 -43.20 -32.71
CA ALA A 622 -15.59 -43.35 -32.36
C ALA A 622 -16.48 -42.29 -33.06
N VAL A 623 -16.00 -41.04 -33.16
CA VAL A 623 -16.70 -39.98 -33.93
C VAL A 623 -16.79 -40.37 -35.41
N GLU A 624 -15.73 -40.91 -35.99
CA GLU A 624 -15.75 -41.40 -37.38
C GLU A 624 -16.74 -42.56 -37.57
N ALA A 625 -16.79 -43.52 -36.63
CA ALA A 625 -17.77 -44.61 -36.64
C ALA A 625 -19.22 -44.10 -36.52
N LEU A 626 -19.47 -43.08 -35.68
CA LEU A 626 -20.77 -42.41 -35.59
C LEU A 626 -21.14 -41.71 -36.91
N GLU A 627 -20.20 -41.05 -37.58
CA GLU A 627 -20.44 -40.49 -38.91
C GLU A 627 -20.72 -41.56 -39.98
N GLN A 628 -20.10 -42.74 -39.89
CA GLN A 628 -20.37 -43.86 -40.80
C GLN A 628 -21.77 -44.46 -40.55
N ALA A 629 -22.18 -44.62 -39.29
CA ALA A 629 -23.52 -45.03 -38.91
C ALA A 629 -24.60 -44.05 -39.40
N LEU A 630 -24.34 -42.74 -39.30
CA LEU A 630 -25.20 -41.67 -39.84
C LEU A 630 -25.32 -41.69 -41.36
N ARG A 631 -24.25 -42.07 -42.07
CA ARG A 631 -24.26 -42.25 -43.54
C ARG A 631 -24.94 -43.55 -43.99
N GLY A 632 -25.37 -44.41 -43.06
CA GLY A 632 -26.13 -45.63 -43.34
C GLY A 632 -25.34 -46.75 -44.03
N ARG A 633 -24.00 -46.68 -44.02
CA ARG A 633 -23.15 -47.67 -44.69
C ARG A 633 -23.04 -48.91 -43.80
N ALA A 634 -23.74 -49.98 -44.16
CA ALA A 634 -23.55 -51.29 -43.54
C ALA A 634 -22.22 -51.89 -44.00
N ASP A 635 -21.50 -52.54 -43.07
CA ASP A 635 -20.33 -53.34 -43.40
C ASP A 635 -20.73 -54.52 -44.29
N ALA A 636 -20.32 -54.48 -45.55
CA ALA A 636 -20.48 -55.57 -46.51
C ALA A 636 -19.34 -56.61 -46.39
N SER A 637 -19.08 -57.04 -45.16
CA SER A 637 -18.37 -58.26 -44.77
C SER A 637 -18.75 -58.48 -43.30
N VAL A 638 -19.39 -59.58 -42.88
CA VAL A 638 -18.94 -60.98 -42.98
C VAL A 638 -20.15 -61.93 -43.15
N ASN A 639 -19.89 -63.18 -43.57
CA ASN A 639 -20.81 -64.34 -43.71
C ASN A 639 -21.69 -64.43 -44.96
N ALA A 640 -21.09 -64.99 -46.01
CA ALA A 640 -21.77 -65.93 -46.92
C ALA A 640 -21.78 -67.36 -46.33
N ALA A 641 -22.61 -68.24 -46.91
CA ALA A 641 -22.78 -69.68 -46.63
C ALA A 641 -23.50 -70.00 -45.28
N GLN A 642 -24.66 -70.67 -45.24
CA GLN A 642 -25.05 -71.93 -45.90
C GLN A 642 -26.60 -72.05 -46.12
N PRO A 643 -27.09 -73.10 -46.82
CA PRO A 643 -28.43 -73.12 -47.42
C PRO A 643 -29.47 -74.04 -46.71
N GLU A 644 -30.72 -73.93 -47.19
CA GLU A 644 -31.83 -74.91 -47.14
C GLU A 644 -32.26 -75.55 -45.80
N GLN A 645 -33.54 -75.36 -45.44
CA GLN A 645 -34.60 -76.34 -45.73
C GLN A 645 -36.01 -75.79 -45.40
N ALA A 646 -36.98 -76.04 -46.30
CA ALA A 646 -38.41 -75.86 -46.05
C ALA A 646 -39.03 -77.14 -45.45
N PRO A 647 -40.26 -77.11 -44.91
CA PRO A 647 -41.40 -77.42 -45.78
C PRO A 647 -42.69 -76.56 -45.61
N VAL A 648 -43.39 -76.39 -46.75
CA VAL A 648 -44.85 -76.26 -47.03
C VAL A 648 -45.85 -76.02 -45.86
N ALA A 649 -46.64 -74.93 -45.91
CA ALA A 649 -47.99 -74.81 -46.51
C ALA A 649 -49.13 -75.26 -45.55
N ALA A 650 -50.30 -74.61 -45.46
CA ALA A 650 -51.19 -74.25 -46.57
C ALA A 650 -51.79 -72.82 -46.51
N ALA A 651 -52.29 -72.36 -47.66
CA ALA A 651 -52.95 -71.08 -47.87
C ALA A 651 -54.42 -71.26 -48.30
N GLY A 652 -55.19 -70.17 -48.29
CA GLY A 652 -56.60 -70.08 -48.68
C GLY A 652 -57.24 -68.84 -48.03
N SER A 653 -57.09 -67.60 -48.50
CA SER A 653 -57.26 -66.99 -49.85
C SER A 653 -58.72 -66.80 -50.28
N GLU A 654 -59.22 -65.58 -50.11
CA GLU A 654 -60.14 -64.81 -50.98
C GLU A 654 -60.21 -63.40 -50.34
N GLU A 655 -59.73 -62.34 -51.01
CA GLU A 655 -60.43 -61.51 -52.01
C GLU A 655 -61.63 -60.70 -51.44
N SER A 656 -61.90 -59.44 -51.81
CA SER A 656 -61.11 -58.36 -52.44
C SER A 656 -61.93 -57.03 -52.33
N GLN A 657 -61.45 -55.92 -52.91
CA GLN A 657 -62.13 -54.60 -53.04
C GLN A 657 -62.26 -53.73 -51.75
N ALA A 658 -62.27 -52.40 -51.77
CA ALA A 658 -61.73 -51.41 -52.72
C ALA A 658 -61.52 -50.04 -52.02
N LYS A 659 -60.66 -49.18 -52.57
CA LYS A 659 -60.34 -47.83 -52.03
C LYS A 659 -61.42 -46.78 -52.37
N PRO A 660 -61.46 -45.67 -51.63
CA PRO A 660 -61.18 -44.38 -52.30
C PRO A 660 -60.15 -43.50 -51.55
N ALA A 661 -59.67 -42.45 -52.24
CA ALA A 661 -58.52 -41.63 -51.83
C ALA A 661 -58.89 -40.39 -50.97
N PRO A 662 -57.97 -39.91 -50.10
CA PRO A 662 -58.12 -38.63 -49.41
C PRO A 662 -57.49 -37.45 -50.18
N VAL A 663 -58.10 -36.28 -50.02
CA VAL A 663 -57.70 -35.00 -50.63
C VAL A 663 -56.58 -34.31 -49.82
N ARG A 664 -55.75 -33.52 -50.51
CA ARG A 664 -54.66 -32.70 -49.93
C ARG A 664 -55.18 -31.63 -48.96
N PRO A 665 -54.39 -31.25 -47.95
CA PRO A 665 -54.29 -29.87 -47.51
C PRO A 665 -52.94 -29.25 -47.89
N VAL A 666 -52.99 -27.98 -48.30
CA VAL A 666 -51.84 -27.16 -48.70
C VAL A 666 -51.43 -26.25 -47.54
N VAL A 667 -50.13 -26.28 -47.23
CA VAL A 667 -49.28 -25.18 -46.73
C VAL A 667 -49.90 -24.12 -45.80
N ALA A 668 -49.40 -24.07 -44.57
CA ALA A 668 -49.16 -22.81 -43.85
C ALA A 668 -47.69 -22.79 -43.40
N VAL A 669 -46.88 -21.93 -44.01
CA VAL A 669 -45.44 -21.74 -43.70
C VAL A 669 -45.30 -20.98 -42.37
N ARG A 670 -44.27 -21.34 -41.60
CA ARG A 670 -43.79 -20.52 -40.48
C ARG A 670 -43.28 -19.18 -41.02
N GLY A 671 -44.01 -18.10 -40.74
CA GLY A 671 -43.45 -16.77 -40.80
C GLY A 671 -42.51 -16.55 -39.61
N ASP A 672 -41.24 -16.87 -39.80
CA ASP A 672 -40.22 -15.93 -39.34
C ASP A 672 -40.41 -14.68 -40.20
N ASP A 673 -40.77 -13.56 -39.61
CA ASP A 673 -39.83 -12.44 -39.64
C ASP A 673 -40.15 -11.37 -38.60
N ARG A 674 -39.09 -10.70 -38.17
CA ARG A 674 -39.09 -9.64 -37.17
C ARG A 674 -39.08 -8.28 -37.89
N PRO A 675 -40.18 -7.52 -37.95
CA PRO A 675 -40.17 -6.21 -38.60
C PRO A 675 -39.52 -5.18 -37.67
N GLY A 676 -38.22 -4.96 -37.81
CA GLY A 676 -37.60 -3.71 -37.42
C GLY A 676 -37.68 -2.74 -38.59
N MET A 677 -38.56 -1.75 -38.53
CA MET A 677 -38.61 -0.67 -39.52
C MET A 677 -38.44 0.72 -38.91
N LYS A 678 -37.75 1.53 -39.69
CA LYS A 678 -37.14 2.83 -39.41
C LYS A 678 -38.11 3.92 -38.94
N LYS A 679 -37.52 5.00 -38.42
CA LYS A 679 -38.13 6.31 -38.23
C LYS A 679 -37.43 7.33 -39.14
N GLU A 680 -38.18 7.89 -40.07
CA GLU A 680 -37.94 9.04 -40.96
C GLU A 680 -39.26 9.86 -40.92
N GLU A 681 -39.38 11.17 -41.13
CA GLU A 681 -38.50 12.33 -40.97
C GLU A 681 -39.40 13.61 -41.00
N GLY A 682 -38.87 14.80 -40.66
CA GLY A 682 -39.50 16.10 -40.95
C GLY A 682 -40.34 16.77 -39.83
N GLY A 683 -40.14 18.06 -39.51
CA GLY A 683 -39.10 18.99 -39.98
C GLY A 683 -39.29 20.45 -39.50
N ALA A 684 -38.28 21.31 -39.76
CA ALA A 684 -38.24 22.79 -39.61
C ALA A 684 -38.41 23.36 -38.17
N ARG A 685 -37.82 24.49 -37.73
CA ARG A 685 -36.88 25.55 -38.22
C ARG A 685 -36.38 26.33 -36.96
N ALA A 686 -35.31 27.13 -36.87
CA ALA A 686 -34.20 27.55 -37.75
C ALA A 686 -33.03 28.16 -36.91
N ALA A 687 -31.91 28.51 -37.57
CA ALA A 687 -30.98 29.66 -37.38
C ALA A 687 -30.59 30.19 -35.96
N ARG A 688 -29.36 30.56 -35.57
CA ARG A 688 -27.96 30.75 -36.09
C ARG A 688 -27.24 31.66 -35.02
N PRO A 689 -25.95 32.12 -35.12
CA PRO A 689 -24.73 31.61 -35.78
C PRO A 689 -23.41 31.72 -34.93
N GLY A 690 -22.32 31.06 -35.40
CA GLY A 690 -20.90 31.41 -35.12
C GLY A 690 -20.15 30.54 -34.08
N ASP A 691 -18.83 30.27 -34.18
CA ASP A 691 -17.84 30.59 -35.23
C ASP A 691 -16.53 29.76 -35.08
N ARG A 692 -15.89 29.33 -36.20
CA ARG A 692 -14.47 28.84 -36.38
C ARG A 692 -13.97 27.58 -35.59
N ARG A 693 -13.01 26.76 -36.06
CA ARG A 693 -12.10 26.81 -37.25
C ARG A 693 -11.53 25.41 -37.65
N ASP A 694 -11.17 25.24 -38.93
CA ASP A 694 -10.24 24.28 -39.60
C ASP A 694 -10.38 22.74 -39.33
N GLY A 695 -10.19 21.80 -40.26
CA GLY A 695 -9.72 21.78 -41.67
C GLY A 695 -8.81 20.54 -41.89
N GLY A 696 -8.71 19.82 -43.01
CA GLY A 696 -9.42 19.81 -44.30
C GLY A 696 -8.68 18.91 -45.33
N ARG A 697 -9.35 18.54 -46.44
CA ARG A 697 -8.81 17.97 -47.71
C ARG A 697 -8.42 16.47 -47.78
N GLY A 698 -9.02 15.79 -48.76
CA GLY A 698 -8.46 14.66 -49.51
C GLY A 698 -8.52 14.96 -51.03
N ARG A 699 -8.31 13.92 -51.88
CA ARG A 699 -8.05 13.93 -53.35
C ARG A 699 -6.61 14.33 -53.74
N ASP A 700 -5.98 13.78 -54.78
CA ASP A 700 -6.32 12.79 -55.84
C ASP A 700 -5.10 11.82 -56.04
N GLY A 701 -5.15 10.66 -56.72
CA GLY A 701 -6.23 9.92 -57.38
C GLY A 701 -5.70 8.93 -58.45
N ARG A 702 -6.57 8.01 -58.95
CA ARG A 702 -6.49 7.24 -60.23
C ARG A 702 -5.31 6.25 -60.44
N ASP A 703 -5.39 5.19 -61.26
CA ASP A 703 -6.43 4.50 -62.08
C ASP A 703 -6.19 2.96 -61.90
N GLY A 704 -7.02 1.99 -62.31
CA GLY A 704 -8.01 1.95 -63.37
C GLY A 704 -8.94 0.71 -63.30
N ARG A 705 -9.63 0.43 -64.41
CA ARG A 705 -10.81 -0.45 -64.51
C ARG A 705 -10.49 -1.85 -65.06
N ASP A 706 -11.58 -2.62 -65.23
CA ASP A 706 -11.79 -3.77 -66.12
C ASP A 706 -11.66 -5.16 -65.43
N ASN A 707 -12.56 -6.14 -65.65
CA ASN A 707 -13.84 -6.13 -66.37
C ASN A 707 -14.84 -7.10 -65.69
N ARG A 708 -16.13 -6.97 -66.03
CA ARG A 708 -17.15 -8.01 -65.82
C ARG A 708 -16.85 -9.20 -66.75
N ASP A 709 -17.15 -10.44 -66.33
CA ASP A 709 -18.30 -11.11 -66.94
C ASP A 709 -18.93 -12.25 -66.11
N ASN A 710 -20.19 -12.47 -66.45
CA ASN A 710 -21.17 -13.49 -66.17
C ASN A 710 -20.67 -14.96 -66.16
N GLY A 711 -21.15 -15.76 -65.20
CA GLY A 711 -20.81 -17.18 -65.03
C GLY A 711 -22.00 -18.02 -64.56
N ARG A 712 -23.01 -18.16 -65.42
CA ARG A 712 -24.27 -18.88 -65.17
C ARG A 712 -24.07 -20.41 -65.23
N PHE A 713 -24.78 -21.12 -64.34
CA PHE A 713 -24.97 -22.59 -64.26
C PHE A 713 -23.94 -23.44 -63.50
N GLY A 714 -24.45 -24.22 -62.55
CA GLY A 714 -23.73 -25.22 -61.75
C GLY A 714 -24.67 -25.91 -60.76
N ARG A 715 -25.64 -26.68 -61.27
CA ARG A 715 -26.55 -27.49 -60.43
C ARG A 715 -25.82 -28.76 -60.00
N GLU A 716 -24.97 -28.64 -58.98
CA GLU A 716 -24.44 -29.79 -58.25
C GLU A 716 -25.59 -30.70 -57.77
N PRO A 717 -25.49 -32.03 -57.94
CA PRO A 717 -26.53 -32.95 -57.49
C PRO A 717 -26.55 -32.99 -55.95
N ARG A 718 -27.74 -32.84 -55.37
CA ARG A 718 -27.92 -32.91 -53.93
C ARG A 718 -27.70 -34.36 -53.48
N GLU A 719 -26.63 -34.58 -52.71
CA GLU A 719 -26.33 -35.90 -52.12
C GLU A 719 -27.56 -36.48 -51.41
N GLU A 720 -27.75 -37.80 -51.55
CA GLU A 720 -28.85 -38.52 -50.91
C GLU A 720 -28.69 -38.46 -49.37
N ARG A 721 -29.42 -37.54 -48.72
CA ARG A 721 -29.56 -37.57 -47.27
C ARG A 721 -30.24 -38.87 -46.87
N GLY A 722 -29.55 -39.65 -46.04
CA GLY A 722 -30.03 -40.90 -45.47
C GLY A 722 -31.31 -40.76 -44.62
N PRO A 723 -31.79 -41.87 -44.05
CA PRO A 723 -33.06 -41.92 -43.32
C PRO A 723 -33.11 -40.87 -42.19
N ARG A 724 -34.30 -40.30 -41.96
CA ARG A 724 -34.49 -39.37 -40.84
C ARG A 724 -34.49 -40.16 -39.53
N LEU A 725 -33.52 -39.87 -38.66
CA LEU A 725 -33.48 -40.39 -37.30
C LEU A 725 -34.71 -39.99 -36.49
N ALA A 726 -35.15 -40.89 -35.63
CA ALA A 726 -36.08 -40.60 -34.56
C ALA A 726 -35.46 -39.65 -33.52
N ASP A 727 -36.32 -38.85 -32.86
CA ASP A 727 -35.96 -37.86 -31.85
C ASP A 727 -34.92 -38.34 -30.80
N PRO A 728 -35.00 -39.57 -30.24
CA PRO A 728 -34.01 -40.05 -29.27
C PRO A 728 -32.62 -40.23 -29.87
N ALA A 729 -32.52 -40.85 -31.06
CA ALA A 729 -31.25 -41.09 -31.73
C ALA A 729 -30.58 -39.79 -32.17
N PHE A 730 -31.37 -38.82 -32.66
CA PHE A 730 -30.87 -37.50 -33.04
C PHE A 730 -30.31 -36.69 -31.85
N ARG A 731 -30.93 -36.77 -30.67
CA ARG A 731 -30.42 -36.09 -29.46
C ARG A 731 -29.14 -36.73 -28.95
N ALA A 732 -29.11 -38.06 -28.80
CA ALA A 732 -27.92 -38.79 -28.36
C ALA A 732 -26.73 -38.52 -29.30
N GLN A 733 -26.96 -38.55 -30.61
CA GLN A 733 -25.94 -38.22 -31.62
C GLN A 733 -25.38 -36.81 -31.46
N ARG A 734 -26.25 -35.83 -31.20
CA ARG A 734 -25.83 -34.44 -31.02
C ARG A 734 -25.06 -34.24 -29.71
N GLU A 735 -25.57 -34.78 -28.61
CA GLU A 735 -24.97 -34.65 -27.27
C GLU A 735 -23.59 -35.34 -27.25
N ALA A 736 -23.47 -36.54 -27.81
CA ALA A 736 -22.20 -37.25 -27.96
C ALA A 736 -21.16 -36.46 -28.79
N MET A 737 -21.60 -35.80 -29.89
CA MET A 737 -20.73 -34.95 -30.72
C MET A 737 -20.30 -33.66 -30.02
N GLU A 738 -21.19 -32.99 -29.27
CA GLU A 738 -20.85 -31.81 -28.48
C GLU A 738 -19.88 -32.18 -27.34
N HIS A 739 -20.13 -33.29 -26.64
CA HIS A 739 -19.23 -33.84 -25.63
C HIS A 739 -17.85 -34.22 -26.19
N ALA A 740 -17.78 -34.83 -27.37
CA ALA A 740 -16.51 -35.20 -28.01
C ALA A 740 -15.67 -33.99 -28.42
N GLN A 741 -16.30 -32.95 -28.95
CA GLN A 741 -15.60 -31.69 -29.27
C GLN A 741 -15.02 -31.04 -28.01
N ASP A 742 -15.77 -31.00 -26.91
CA ASP A 742 -15.29 -30.43 -25.65
C ASP A 742 -14.24 -31.30 -24.95
N ALA A 743 -14.32 -32.63 -25.04
CA ALA A 743 -13.27 -33.54 -24.58
C ALA A 743 -11.96 -33.30 -25.34
N LEU A 744 -12.01 -33.25 -26.68
CA LEU A 744 -10.85 -32.96 -27.53
C LEU A 744 -10.24 -31.57 -27.25
N ARG A 745 -11.07 -30.55 -27.01
CA ARG A 745 -10.60 -29.20 -26.61
C ARG A 745 -9.89 -29.22 -25.25
N LYS A 746 -10.40 -29.96 -24.27
CA LYS A 746 -9.79 -30.11 -22.93
C LYS A 746 -8.46 -30.83 -23.00
N LEU A 747 -8.40 -31.97 -23.69
CA LEU A 747 -7.18 -32.77 -23.87
C LEU A 747 -6.09 -31.98 -24.61
N ALA A 748 -6.45 -31.22 -25.66
CA ALA A 748 -5.51 -30.32 -26.34
C ALA A 748 -4.97 -29.21 -25.40
N ALA A 749 -5.83 -28.62 -24.56
CA ALA A 749 -5.42 -27.60 -23.60
C ALA A 749 -4.51 -28.17 -22.48
N GLN A 750 -4.72 -29.43 -22.07
CA GLN A 750 -3.85 -30.14 -21.14
C GLN A 750 -2.47 -30.42 -21.76
N ALA A 751 -2.43 -31.00 -22.97
CA ALA A 751 -1.18 -31.27 -23.69
C ALA A 751 -0.35 -29.99 -23.95
N HIS A 752 -0.98 -28.85 -24.26
CA HIS A 752 -0.29 -27.56 -24.34
C HIS A 752 0.25 -27.06 -22.98
N GLY A 753 -0.46 -27.34 -21.88
CA GLY A 753 0.01 -27.03 -20.52
C GLY A 753 1.21 -27.89 -20.09
N GLU A 754 1.21 -29.17 -20.48
CA GLU A 754 2.32 -30.10 -20.28
C GLU A 754 3.54 -29.68 -21.10
N ALA A 755 3.36 -29.37 -22.39
CA ALA A 755 4.44 -28.89 -23.26
C ALA A 755 5.06 -27.58 -22.71
N LEU A 756 4.25 -26.64 -22.21
CA LEU A 756 4.77 -25.44 -21.56
C LEU A 756 5.56 -25.76 -20.29
N THR A 757 5.09 -26.69 -19.46
CA THR A 757 5.82 -27.13 -18.26
C THR A 757 7.15 -27.80 -18.62
N GLN A 758 7.16 -28.66 -19.64
CA GLN A 758 8.36 -29.30 -20.18
C GLN A 758 9.35 -28.27 -20.74
N LEU A 759 8.90 -27.21 -21.42
CA LEU A 759 9.76 -26.11 -21.86
C LEU A 759 10.42 -25.38 -20.68
N MET A 760 9.69 -25.17 -19.57
CA MET A 760 10.27 -24.56 -18.36
C MET A 760 11.28 -25.50 -17.67
N ALA A 761 11.05 -26.81 -17.67
CA ALA A 761 11.97 -27.82 -17.16
C ALA A 761 13.23 -27.98 -18.04
N ALA A 762 13.11 -27.83 -19.37
CA ALA A 762 14.23 -27.76 -20.29
C ALA A 762 15.12 -26.54 -20.02
N TRP A 763 14.53 -25.39 -19.67
CA TRP A 763 15.29 -24.19 -19.27
C TRP A 763 15.97 -24.35 -17.91
N GLU A 764 15.33 -25.01 -16.96
CA GLU A 764 15.88 -25.35 -15.64
C GLU A 764 17.09 -26.29 -15.72
N SER A 765 16.94 -27.41 -16.42
CA SER A 765 18.00 -28.40 -16.64
C SER A 765 19.06 -27.96 -17.66
N ARG A 766 18.81 -26.86 -18.39
CA ARG A 766 19.58 -26.41 -19.57
C ARG A 766 19.72 -27.48 -20.66
N ASP A 767 18.79 -28.43 -20.71
CA ASP A 767 18.77 -29.50 -21.69
C ASP A 767 17.93 -29.12 -22.91
N ALA A 768 18.62 -28.74 -23.99
CA ALA A 768 17.98 -28.40 -25.26
C ALA A 768 17.27 -29.59 -25.94
N THR A 769 17.55 -30.84 -25.55
CA THR A 769 16.87 -32.03 -26.07
C THR A 769 15.46 -32.19 -25.51
N GLN A 770 15.19 -31.62 -24.32
CA GLN A 770 13.90 -31.68 -23.64
C GLN A 770 12.88 -30.67 -24.18
N ILE A 771 13.24 -29.75 -25.08
CA ILE A 771 12.26 -28.82 -25.68
C ILE A 771 11.20 -29.62 -26.47
N PRO A 772 9.89 -29.42 -26.21
CA PRO A 772 8.83 -30.13 -26.92
C PRO A 772 8.86 -29.92 -28.44
N ALA A 773 8.19 -30.80 -29.17
CA ALA A 773 8.04 -30.66 -30.62
C ALA A 773 7.22 -29.40 -30.96
N ALA A 774 7.49 -28.77 -32.11
CA ALA A 774 6.75 -27.59 -32.57
C ALA A 774 5.23 -27.81 -32.60
N GLN A 775 4.78 -29.02 -32.96
CA GLN A 775 3.37 -29.42 -32.96
C GLN A 775 2.74 -29.43 -31.55
N GLN A 776 3.51 -29.72 -30.50
CA GLN A 776 3.04 -29.70 -29.09
C GLN A 776 3.02 -28.27 -28.52
N LEU A 777 3.92 -27.40 -28.98
CA LEU A 777 3.95 -25.97 -28.62
C LEU A 777 2.85 -25.15 -29.31
N GLY A 778 2.19 -25.70 -30.32
CA GLY A 778 1.05 -25.09 -31.02
C GLY A 778 1.44 -24.38 -32.32
N GLY A 779 0.44 -24.15 -33.18
CA GLY A 779 0.63 -23.74 -34.58
C GLY A 779 1.32 -22.39 -34.82
N ARG A 780 1.54 -21.58 -33.77
CA ARG A 780 2.30 -20.32 -33.85
C ARG A 780 3.82 -20.49 -33.69
N VAL A 781 4.30 -21.64 -33.20
CA VAL A 781 5.74 -21.92 -33.09
C VAL A 781 6.22 -22.63 -34.35
N SER A 782 6.88 -21.89 -35.24
CA SER A 782 7.54 -22.49 -36.40
C SER A 782 8.75 -23.33 -35.97
N ALA A 783 9.17 -24.27 -36.81
CA ALA A 783 10.38 -25.06 -36.59
C ALA A 783 11.63 -24.17 -36.39
N GLN A 784 11.69 -23.02 -37.07
CA GLN A 784 12.76 -22.03 -36.93
C GLN A 784 12.76 -21.37 -35.54
N VAL A 785 11.60 -21.00 -35.00
CA VAL A 785 11.49 -20.44 -33.63
C VAL A 785 11.90 -21.49 -32.59
N ARG A 786 11.43 -22.75 -32.74
CA ARG A 786 11.84 -23.86 -31.86
C ARG A 786 13.34 -24.14 -31.94
N SER A 787 13.95 -24.02 -33.12
CA SER A 787 15.41 -24.14 -33.30
C SER A 787 16.16 -23.00 -32.60
N ALA A 788 15.67 -21.77 -32.66
CA ALA A 788 16.27 -20.64 -31.95
C ALA A 788 16.19 -20.81 -30.42
N TRP A 789 15.09 -21.36 -29.89
CA TRP A 789 14.96 -21.69 -28.46
C TRP A 789 15.93 -22.81 -28.04
N SER A 790 16.09 -23.84 -28.87
CA SER A 790 17.08 -24.92 -28.67
C SER A 790 18.51 -24.39 -28.63
N GLN A 791 18.85 -23.51 -29.58
CA GLN A 791 20.17 -22.87 -29.63
C GLN A 791 20.41 -21.92 -28.44
N ALA A 792 19.38 -21.21 -27.96
CA ALA A 792 19.48 -20.34 -26.79
C ALA A 792 19.69 -21.12 -25.48
N LEU A 793 19.01 -22.26 -25.31
CA LEU A 793 19.19 -23.13 -24.13
C LEU A 793 20.56 -23.80 -24.10
N ALA A 794 21.05 -24.28 -25.26
CA ALA A 794 22.33 -24.97 -25.39
C ALA A 794 23.57 -24.08 -25.15
N GLN A 795 23.41 -22.75 -25.09
CA GLN A 795 24.48 -21.81 -24.80
C GLN A 795 24.56 -21.48 -23.31
N ALA A 796 25.78 -21.21 -22.81
CA ALA A 796 25.99 -20.73 -21.44
C ALA A 796 25.19 -19.43 -21.17
N PRO A 797 24.62 -19.26 -19.96
CA PRO A 797 23.72 -18.15 -19.65
C PRO A 797 24.37 -16.78 -19.86
N LYS A 798 23.74 -15.93 -20.68
CA LYS A 798 24.23 -14.56 -21.00
C LYS A 798 23.06 -13.59 -21.24
N GLY A 799 23.26 -12.33 -20.87
CA GLY A 799 22.31 -11.24 -21.07
C GLY A 799 21.27 -11.09 -19.94
N ASP A 800 20.58 -9.95 -19.94
CA ASP A 800 19.46 -9.64 -19.06
C ASP A 800 18.12 -9.92 -19.78
N ALA A 801 17.19 -10.57 -19.08
CA ALA A 801 15.84 -10.87 -19.57
C ALA A 801 14.85 -9.70 -19.40
N GLY A 802 15.20 -8.64 -18.64
CA GLY A 802 14.29 -7.58 -18.23
C GLY A 802 13.49 -6.94 -19.38
N GLU A 803 14.18 -6.44 -20.40
CA GLU A 803 13.51 -5.80 -21.57
C GLU A 803 12.70 -6.82 -22.40
N ALA A 804 13.26 -8.02 -22.63
CA ALA A 804 12.61 -9.06 -23.42
C ALA A 804 11.31 -9.56 -22.76
N LEU A 805 11.30 -9.74 -21.43
CA LEU A 805 10.09 -10.04 -20.66
C LEU A 805 9.04 -8.94 -20.76
N LEU A 806 9.44 -7.66 -20.75
CA LEU A 806 8.50 -6.55 -20.92
C LEU A 806 7.91 -6.50 -22.34
N ARG A 807 8.70 -6.74 -23.39
CA ARG A 807 8.19 -6.90 -24.76
C ARG A 807 7.19 -8.05 -24.86
N LEU A 808 7.51 -9.20 -24.25
CA LEU A 808 6.63 -10.37 -24.20
C LEU A 808 5.30 -10.07 -23.47
N GLU A 809 5.34 -9.43 -22.29
CA GLU A 809 4.14 -9.01 -21.55
C GLU A 809 3.27 -7.99 -22.32
N MET A 810 3.89 -7.18 -23.18
CA MET A 810 3.18 -6.31 -24.13
C MET A 810 2.57 -7.08 -25.30
N ALA A 811 3.27 -8.06 -25.89
CA ALA A 811 2.76 -8.88 -26.97
C ALA A 811 1.57 -9.77 -26.54
N ALA A 812 1.58 -10.19 -25.27
CA ALA A 812 0.59 -11.11 -24.70
C ALA A 812 -0.64 -10.42 -24.10
N ASP A 813 -0.62 -9.09 -23.94
CA ASP A 813 -1.61 -8.29 -23.18
C ASP A 813 -1.74 -8.72 -21.70
N VAL A 814 -0.65 -9.19 -21.09
CA VAL A 814 -0.62 -9.69 -19.70
C VAL A 814 -0.21 -8.56 -18.73
N PRO A 815 -0.79 -8.47 -17.51
CA PRO A 815 -0.38 -7.50 -16.50
C PRO A 815 1.09 -7.67 -16.07
N THR A 816 1.83 -6.57 -16.01
CA THR A 816 3.21 -6.51 -15.49
C THR A 816 3.19 -6.30 -13.97
N PRO A 817 4.08 -6.95 -13.19
CA PRO A 817 4.23 -6.70 -11.75
C PRO A 817 4.53 -5.23 -11.44
N ALA A 818 4.07 -4.75 -10.27
CA ALA A 818 4.10 -3.33 -9.91
C ALA A 818 5.51 -2.71 -10.01
N GLU A 819 6.53 -3.46 -9.58
CA GLU A 819 7.96 -3.08 -9.59
C GLU A 819 8.51 -2.78 -11.00
N HIS A 820 7.90 -3.35 -12.04
CA HIS A 820 8.34 -3.18 -13.43
C HIS A 820 7.40 -2.30 -14.27
N LEU A 821 6.33 -1.72 -13.68
CA LEU A 821 5.39 -0.85 -14.40
C LEU A 821 6.05 0.44 -14.91
N SER A 822 7.01 1.00 -14.18
CA SER A 822 7.81 2.15 -14.61
C SER A 822 8.65 1.81 -15.85
N ALA A 823 9.37 0.68 -15.81
CA ALA A 823 10.15 0.17 -16.93
C ALA A 823 9.29 -0.14 -18.17
N ARG A 824 8.11 -0.75 -17.99
CA ARG A 824 7.15 -0.98 -19.10
C ARG A 824 6.71 0.34 -19.76
N ARG A 825 6.39 1.37 -18.97
CA ARG A 825 6.00 2.69 -19.51
C ARG A 825 7.15 3.37 -20.25
N ALA A 826 8.38 3.31 -19.71
CA ALA A 826 9.56 3.84 -20.38
C ALA A 826 9.82 3.13 -21.72
N LEU A 827 9.73 1.79 -21.75
CA LEU A 827 9.88 1.00 -22.97
C LEU A 827 8.76 1.30 -23.99
N GLN A 828 7.51 1.45 -23.55
CA GLN A 828 6.40 1.86 -24.42
C GLN A 828 6.66 3.22 -25.08
N LEU A 829 7.20 4.20 -24.33
CA LEU A 829 7.59 5.50 -24.89
C LEU A 829 8.75 5.37 -25.89
N GLN A 830 9.76 4.54 -25.62
CA GLN A 830 10.86 4.28 -26.56
C GLN A 830 10.37 3.61 -27.85
N LEU A 831 9.43 2.67 -27.77
CA LEU A 831 8.85 2.02 -28.96
C LEU A 831 7.99 3.00 -29.79
N LEU A 832 7.34 3.98 -29.15
CA LEU A 832 6.63 5.05 -29.86
C LEU A 832 7.58 6.02 -30.60
N THR A 833 8.84 6.19 -30.15
CA THR A 833 9.83 7.01 -30.87
C THR A 833 10.54 6.26 -32.01
N ARG A 834 10.58 4.92 -31.98
CA ARG A 834 11.23 4.08 -33.00
C ARG A 834 10.23 3.48 -34.00
N ARG A 835 9.66 4.37 -34.83
CA ARG A 835 8.57 4.07 -35.78
C ARG A 835 8.82 2.93 -36.79
N ASN A 836 10.07 2.49 -36.97
CA ASN A 836 10.45 1.45 -37.94
C ASN A 836 10.93 0.13 -37.28
N ASP A 837 10.97 0.04 -35.94
CA ASP A 837 11.36 -1.20 -35.26
C ASP A 837 10.17 -2.20 -35.24
N PRO A 838 10.41 -3.51 -35.42
CA PRO A 838 9.34 -4.51 -35.46
C PRO A 838 8.60 -4.62 -34.12
N ALA A 839 7.28 -4.81 -34.20
CA ALA A 839 6.40 -4.77 -33.05
C ALA A 839 6.65 -5.96 -32.09
N PRO A 840 6.39 -5.83 -30.78
CA PRO A 840 6.53 -6.96 -29.85
C PRO A 840 5.72 -8.20 -30.26
N GLN A 841 4.57 -8.02 -30.92
CA GLN A 841 3.74 -9.08 -31.48
C GLN A 841 4.40 -9.83 -32.66
N GLU A 842 5.38 -9.24 -33.33
CA GLU A 842 6.14 -9.84 -34.44
C GLU A 842 7.43 -10.50 -33.92
N THR A 843 8.09 -9.87 -32.94
CA THR A 843 9.38 -10.34 -32.41
C THR A 843 9.28 -11.37 -31.27
N TRP A 844 8.08 -11.66 -30.74
CA TRP A 844 7.88 -12.45 -29.52
C TRP A 844 8.65 -13.79 -29.50
N GLY A 845 8.73 -14.50 -30.63
CA GLY A 845 9.49 -15.75 -30.73
C GLY A 845 10.99 -15.56 -30.51
N SER A 846 11.55 -14.44 -30.98
CA SER A 846 12.94 -14.05 -30.73
C SER A 846 13.15 -13.49 -29.32
N ASP A 847 12.18 -12.75 -28.77
CA ASP A 847 12.27 -12.21 -27.42
C ASP A 847 12.19 -13.36 -26.38
N ALA A 848 11.37 -14.38 -26.62
CA ALA A 848 11.37 -15.62 -25.84
C ALA A 848 12.73 -16.34 -25.90
N ALA A 849 13.40 -16.37 -27.06
CA ALA A 849 14.75 -16.92 -27.18
C ALA A 849 15.77 -16.16 -26.32
N ARG A 850 15.67 -14.82 -26.24
CA ARG A 850 16.53 -13.99 -25.38
C ARG A 850 16.33 -14.29 -23.89
N VAL A 851 15.08 -14.49 -23.45
CA VAL A 851 14.80 -14.88 -22.06
C VAL A 851 15.34 -16.29 -21.76
N LEU A 852 15.14 -17.25 -22.66
CA LEU A 852 15.69 -18.61 -22.49
C LEU A 852 17.24 -18.61 -22.47
N ALA A 853 17.89 -17.66 -23.14
CA ALA A 853 19.34 -17.49 -23.08
C ALA A 853 19.84 -16.97 -21.72
N SER A 854 19.05 -16.22 -20.95
CA SER A 854 19.48 -15.64 -19.66
C SER A 854 19.57 -16.70 -18.55
N ALA A 855 20.24 -16.35 -17.44
CA ALA A 855 20.12 -17.12 -16.21
C ALA A 855 18.63 -17.25 -15.80
N ARG A 856 18.25 -18.42 -15.27
CA ARG A 856 16.89 -18.68 -14.78
C ARG A 856 16.77 -18.20 -13.34
N ASP A 857 15.73 -17.43 -13.09
CA ASP A 857 15.25 -17.04 -11.76
C ASP A 857 13.75 -17.40 -11.64
N ASP A 858 13.27 -17.75 -10.45
CA ASP A 858 11.89 -18.21 -10.24
C ASP A 858 10.83 -17.16 -10.59
N ALA A 859 11.10 -15.86 -10.36
CA ALA A 859 10.19 -14.79 -10.73
C ALA A 859 10.19 -14.58 -12.25
N THR A 860 11.35 -14.61 -12.90
CA THR A 860 11.45 -14.56 -14.38
C THR A 860 10.75 -15.76 -15.04
N ALA A 861 10.88 -16.95 -14.45
CA ALA A 861 10.26 -18.18 -14.93
C ALA A 861 8.73 -18.11 -14.87
N ARG A 862 8.16 -17.69 -13.74
CA ARG A 862 6.70 -17.51 -13.59
C ARG A 862 6.15 -16.46 -14.55
N ARG A 863 6.89 -15.36 -14.80
CA ARG A 863 6.51 -14.32 -15.76
C ARG A 863 6.52 -14.85 -17.20
N LEU A 864 7.59 -15.52 -17.62
CA LEU A 864 7.68 -16.13 -18.95
C LEU A 864 6.57 -17.16 -19.17
N GLN A 865 6.32 -18.04 -18.20
CA GLN A 865 5.26 -19.05 -18.27
C GLN A 865 3.87 -18.42 -18.45
N ASN A 866 3.55 -17.38 -17.69
CA ASN A 866 2.27 -16.66 -17.80
C ASN A 866 2.08 -16.01 -19.18
N VAL A 867 3.14 -15.47 -19.76
CA VAL A 867 3.11 -14.88 -21.11
C VAL A 867 2.96 -15.95 -22.18
N LEU A 868 3.81 -16.98 -22.19
CA LEU A 868 3.77 -18.06 -23.19
C LEU A 868 2.42 -18.79 -23.16
N LYS A 869 1.81 -18.97 -21.99
CA LYS A 869 0.45 -19.52 -21.86
C LYS A 869 -0.63 -18.76 -22.67
N GLN A 870 -0.45 -17.45 -22.90
CA GLN A 870 -1.35 -16.66 -23.75
C GLN A 870 -0.89 -16.65 -25.22
N LEU A 871 0.41 -16.49 -25.47
CA LEU A 871 0.97 -16.42 -26.83
C LEU A 871 0.86 -17.73 -27.61
N LEU A 872 0.93 -18.87 -26.93
CA LEU A 872 0.78 -20.22 -27.52
C LEU A 872 -0.70 -20.67 -27.63
N ARG A 873 -1.63 -19.96 -26.97
CA ARG A 873 -3.07 -20.27 -26.99
C ARG A 873 -3.83 -19.48 -28.06
N LYS A 874 -3.39 -18.25 -28.36
CA LYS A 874 -3.89 -17.43 -29.47
C LYS A 874 -3.48 -18.06 -30.81
#